data_AF-A0AAD5BYE4-F1
#
_entry.id   AF-A0AAD5BYE4-F1
#
_cell.length_a   1.000
_cell.length_b   1.000
_cell.length_c   1.000
_cell.angle_alpha   90.00
_cell.angle_beta   90.00
_cell.angle_gamma   90.00
#
_symmetry.space_group_name_H-M   'P 1'
#
loop_
_entity.id
_entity.type
_entity.pdbx_description
1 polymer ?
#
loop_
_entity_poly.entity_id
_entity_poly.type
_entity_poly.pdbx_seq_one_letter_code
_entity_poly.pdbx_strand_id
1 'polypeptide(L)'
;VDNRSEKEKAIDAWLPITSSRNAKWWYAAFHNVTAMVGAGVLSLPYAMSELGWGPGVAVMVISWIVTVYTLWQMVEMHEMVPGKRFDSYSTIAWSASLDKGVQPDVQYGYKAKSTAGTVFNFLSALGDMAFAYAGHNVVLEIQATIPSTPEKPSKGPMWKGVVVAYIVIALCYFPVAFIGYWIFGNEVDDNILITLNKPTWLIAMANMFVVVHVIGSYQLYAMPVFDMMETLLVKKLNFAPSFMLRFITRNVYVAFTMFIGICIPFFGGLLGFFGGLAFAPTTYFLPCIMWLRICKPKRWSLSWFTNWICIILGVALMVVSPIGGLRSIIVQAKTYEGPGVAVLIISWVVTLYTLWQMVEMHEMVPGKRFDRYHELGQHAFGEKLGLYIVVPQQLIVEVGVCIVYMVTGGKSLQKFHKLVCIDPCKHIKLTFFIMIFASVHFVLSHLPNFNSISGVSLAAAVMSLSYSTIAWTTALDKGVQPDVEYGYKAKSTVGTVFNFFSALGDVAFAYAGHNVVLEIQATIPSTPEKPSKGPMWKGVIVAYIVVALCYFPVALIGYWIYGNAVDDNILITLNKPTWLIAMANMFVVVHVIGSYQIYAMPVFDMIETVLVKKLNFPPTFTMFIGICFPFFGGLLGFFGGFAFAPTTYFLPCIMWLSIYKPKKWSLSWITNWICIVLGVALMVVSPIGGLRSIIVQAKTYKFFS
;
A
#
# COMPACT_ATOMS: atom_id res chain seq x y z
N VAL A 1 -32.63 -10.25 36.51
CA VAL A 1 -32.22 -8.83 36.67
C VAL A 1 -30.88 -8.66 35.96
N ASP A 2 -30.62 -7.51 35.34
CA ASP A 2 -29.36 -7.25 34.64
C ASP A 2 -28.33 -6.65 35.60
N ASN A 3 -27.28 -7.42 35.91
CA ASN A 3 -26.28 -7.10 36.93
C ASN A 3 -25.13 -6.22 36.42
N ARG A 4 -25.16 -5.74 35.16
CA ARG A 4 -24.14 -4.83 34.61
C ARG A 4 -24.17 -3.46 35.30
N SER A 5 -23.01 -2.82 35.45
CA SER A 5 -22.90 -1.46 35.97
C SER A 5 -23.44 -0.42 34.99
N GLU A 6 -23.84 0.77 35.48
CA GLU A 6 -24.28 1.87 34.61
C GLU A 6 -23.20 2.31 33.60
N LYS A 7 -21.92 2.18 33.95
CA LYS A 7 -20.81 2.46 33.03
C LYS A 7 -20.75 1.44 31.88
N GLU A 8 -20.99 0.16 32.16
CA GLU A 8 -21.05 -0.88 31.13
C GLU A 8 -22.30 -0.73 30.26
N LYS A 9 -23.46 -0.42 30.85
CA LYS A 9 -24.69 -0.10 30.12
C LYS A 9 -24.51 1.09 29.18
N ALA A 10 -23.84 2.16 29.63
CA ALA A 10 -23.54 3.32 28.80
C ALA A 10 -22.57 3.00 27.65
N ILE A 11 -21.56 2.15 27.87
CA ILE A 11 -20.65 1.72 26.80
C ILE A 11 -21.36 0.79 25.80
N ASP A 12 -22.18 -0.14 26.27
CA ASP A 12 -22.97 -1.03 25.39
C ASP A 12 -24.04 -0.24 24.61
N ALA A 13 -24.67 0.76 25.21
CA ALA A 13 -25.59 1.67 24.51
C ALA A 13 -24.86 2.60 23.51
N TRP A 14 -23.56 2.84 23.69
CA TRP A 14 -22.75 3.60 22.75
C TRP A 14 -22.28 2.75 21.56
N LEU A 15 -21.87 1.50 21.78
CA LEU A 15 -21.21 0.63 20.79
C LEU A 15 -22.06 0.38 19.51
N PRO A 16 -21.43 0.27 18.33
CA PRO A 16 -22.14 0.25 17.04
C PRO A 16 -23.28 -0.77 16.95
N ILE A 17 -23.04 -2.02 17.33
CA ILE A 17 -24.03 -3.10 17.19
C ILE A 17 -25.11 -2.99 18.27
N THR A 18 -24.72 -2.71 19.52
CA THR A 18 -25.63 -2.78 20.67
C THR A 18 -26.44 -1.50 20.93
N SER A 19 -26.11 -0.39 20.26
CA SER A 19 -26.79 0.91 20.40
C SER A 19 -28.29 0.95 20.04
N SER A 20 -28.79 0.04 19.19
CA SER A 20 -30.22 0.00 18.83
C SER A 20 -30.71 -1.40 18.49
N ARG A 21 -31.72 -1.88 19.23
CA ARG A 21 -32.31 -3.22 19.06
C ARG A 21 -33.81 -3.14 18.74
N ASN A 22 -34.19 -2.47 17.65
CA ASN A 22 -35.58 -2.04 17.40
C ASN A 22 -36.27 -2.64 16.15
N ALA A 23 -35.69 -3.64 15.47
CA ALA A 23 -36.20 -4.01 14.15
C ALA A 23 -37.60 -4.70 14.19
N LYS A 24 -38.50 -4.37 13.23
CA LYS A 24 -39.95 -4.73 13.24
C LYS A 24 -40.31 -6.11 12.64
N TRP A 25 -40.40 -6.30 11.31
CA TRP A 25 -40.48 -7.68 10.75
C TRP A 25 -39.73 -8.00 9.43
N TRP A 26 -39.15 -7.03 8.71
CA TRP A 26 -38.93 -7.19 7.24
C TRP A 26 -37.57 -6.80 6.62
N TYR A 27 -36.60 -6.24 7.37
CA TYR A 27 -35.33 -5.71 6.82
C TYR A 27 -34.02 -6.39 7.28
N ALA A 28 -33.98 -7.71 7.50
CA ALA A 28 -32.80 -8.35 8.11
C ALA A 28 -32.15 -9.48 7.31
N ALA A 29 -32.91 -10.35 6.67
CA ALA A 29 -32.44 -11.04 5.50
C ALA A 29 -32.39 -10.07 4.32
N PHE A 30 -32.95 -8.87 4.41
CA PHE A 30 -32.42 -7.74 3.64
C PHE A 30 -30.92 -7.56 3.89
N HIS A 31 -30.41 -7.65 5.12
CA HIS A 31 -28.97 -7.63 5.41
C HIS A 31 -28.25 -8.97 5.17
N ASN A 32 -28.90 -10.13 5.30
CA ASN A 32 -28.29 -11.41 4.90
C ASN A 32 -28.19 -11.52 3.36
N VAL A 33 -29.22 -11.13 2.61
CA VAL A 33 -29.18 -10.98 1.14
C VAL A 33 -28.22 -9.88 0.76
N THR A 34 -28.22 -8.70 1.40
CA THR A 34 -27.25 -7.63 1.07
C THR A 34 -25.81 -8.02 1.39
N ALA A 35 -25.56 -8.87 2.39
CA ALA A 35 -24.24 -9.41 2.68
C ALA A 35 -23.86 -10.54 1.70
N MET A 36 -24.75 -11.51 1.50
CA MET A 36 -24.50 -12.72 0.69
C MET A 36 -24.63 -12.45 -0.80
N VAL A 37 -25.83 -12.06 -1.28
CA VAL A 37 -26.09 -11.70 -2.67
C VAL A 37 -25.44 -10.37 -2.98
N GLY A 38 -24.17 -10.42 -3.36
CA GLY A 38 -23.40 -9.26 -3.82
C GLY A 38 -22.38 -9.67 -4.87
N ALA A 39 -21.16 -9.14 -4.76
CA ALA A 39 -20.09 -9.39 -5.75
C ALA A 39 -19.87 -10.87 -6.08
N GLY A 40 -20.06 -11.79 -5.13
CA GLY A 40 -19.92 -13.23 -5.33
C GLY A 40 -20.86 -13.84 -6.38
N VAL A 41 -22.02 -13.23 -6.69
CA VAL A 41 -22.90 -13.75 -7.76
C VAL A 41 -22.30 -13.53 -9.16
N LEU A 42 -21.40 -12.56 -9.30
CA LEU A 42 -20.81 -12.17 -10.58
C LEU A 42 -19.70 -13.12 -11.05
N SER A 43 -19.08 -13.86 -10.12
CA SER A 43 -18.02 -14.84 -10.41
C SER A 43 -18.51 -16.29 -10.48
N LEU A 44 -19.74 -16.60 -10.03
CA LEU A 44 -20.29 -17.97 -10.17
C LEU A 44 -20.25 -18.51 -11.62
N PRO A 45 -20.55 -17.73 -12.67
CA PRO A 45 -20.47 -18.22 -14.04
C PRO A 45 -19.02 -18.50 -14.49
N TYR A 46 -18.04 -17.74 -13.98
CA TYR A 46 -16.62 -17.99 -14.19
C TYR A 46 -16.17 -19.26 -13.46
N ALA A 47 -16.56 -19.42 -12.19
CA ALA A 47 -16.27 -20.61 -11.40
C ALA A 47 -16.88 -21.88 -12.03
N MET A 48 -18.07 -21.78 -12.64
CA MET A 48 -18.66 -22.85 -13.45
C MET A 48 -17.81 -23.21 -14.69
N SER A 49 -17.13 -22.25 -15.33
CA SER A 49 -16.23 -22.50 -16.47
C SER A 49 -14.91 -23.20 -16.12
N GLU A 50 -14.46 -23.05 -14.87
CA GLU A 50 -13.23 -23.71 -14.38
C GLU A 50 -13.51 -25.06 -13.70
N LEU A 51 -14.72 -25.26 -13.16
CA LEU A 51 -15.17 -26.56 -12.61
C LEU A 51 -15.84 -27.46 -13.67
N GLY A 52 -16.40 -26.89 -14.73
CA GLY A 52 -17.26 -27.58 -15.69
C GLY A 52 -18.65 -27.93 -15.13
N TRP A 53 -19.60 -28.31 -16.00
CA TRP A 53 -21.00 -28.53 -15.62
C TRP A 53 -21.19 -29.51 -14.45
N GLY A 54 -20.66 -30.72 -14.55
CA GLY A 54 -20.86 -31.78 -13.54
C GLY A 54 -20.30 -31.40 -12.16
N PRO A 55 -18.98 -31.15 -12.03
CA PRO A 55 -18.38 -30.75 -10.77
C PRO A 55 -18.90 -29.39 -10.26
N GLY A 56 -19.15 -28.43 -11.15
CA GLY A 56 -19.67 -27.10 -10.79
C GLY A 56 -21.07 -27.16 -10.16
N VAL A 57 -22.02 -27.86 -10.79
CA VAL A 57 -23.36 -28.09 -10.20
C VAL A 57 -23.24 -28.79 -8.84
N ALA A 58 -22.42 -29.84 -8.74
CA ALA A 58 -22.24 -30.59 -7.50
C ALA A 58 -21.65 -29.73 -6.38
N VAL A 59 -20.55 -29.00 -6.62
CA VAL A 59 -19.90 -28.11 -5.64
C VAL A 59 -20.86 -27.00 -5.21
N MET A 60 -21.61 -26.41 -6.14
CA MET A 60 -22.52 -25.30 -5.84
C MET A 60 -23.73 -25.76 -5.00
N VAL A 61 -24.33 -26.91 -5.33
CA VAL A 61 -25.43 -27.50 -4.53
C VAL A 61 -24.94 -27.97 -3.16
N ILE A 62 -23.79 -28.64 -3.07
CA ILE A 62 -23.20 -29.05 -1.79
C ILE A 62 -22.87 -27.83 -0.93
N SER A 63 -22.31 -26.76 -1.52
CA SER A 63 -22.03 -25.51 -0.80
C SER A 63 -23.30 -24.83 -0.30
N TRP A 64 -24.36 -24.78 -1.10
CA TRP A 64 -25.67 -24.27 -0.65
C TRP A 64 -26.20 -25.08 0.55
N ILE A 65 -26.21 -26.42 0.48
CA ILE A 65 -26.67 -27.29 1.58
C ILE A 65 -25.81 -27.11 2.85
N VAL A 66 -24.48 -27.13 2.72
CA VAL A 66 -23.55 -27.01 3.85
C VAL A 66 -23.66 -25.62 4.49
N THR A 67 -23.72 -24.55 3.70
CA THR A 67 -23.82 -23.19 4.25
C THR A 67 -25.17 -22.94 4.93
N VAL A 68 -26.29 -23.47 4.42
CA VAL A 68 -27.58 -23.50 5.13
C VAL A 68 -27.44 -24.19 6.49
N TYR A 69 -26.79 -25.36 6.52
CA TYR A 69 -26.62 -26.15 7.74
C TYR A 69 -25.76 -25.43 8.79
N THR A 70 -24.61 -24.86 8.41
CA THR A 70 -23.73 -24.18 9.35
C THR A 70 -24.28 -22.83 9.81
N LEU A 71 -25.06 -22.14 8.98
CA LEU A 71 -25.73 -20.91 9.38
C LEU A 71 -26.90 -21.19 10.34
N TRP A 72 -27.64 -22.30 10.14
CA TRP A 72 -28.60 -22.80 11.13
C TRP A 72 -27.95 -23.04 12.50
N GLN A 73 -26.78 -23.70 12.52
CA GLN A 73 -26.05 -23.97 13.77
C GLN A 73 -25.69 -22.67 14.50
N MET A 74 -25.27 -21.62 13.80
CA MET A 74 -25.00 -20.32 14.43
C MET A 74 -26.27 -19.62 14.92
N VAL A 75 -27.35 -19.65 14.15
CA VAL A 75 -28.64 -19.06 14.55
C VAL A 75 -29.20 -19.70 15.82
N GLU A 76 -28.99 -21.01 15.99
CA GLU A 76 -29.33 -21.75 17.21
C GLU A 76 -28.33 -21.49 18.37
N MET A 77 -27.02 -21.44 18.10
CA MET A 77 -25.99 -21.22 19.13
C MET A 77 -25.97 -19.80 19.71
N HIS A 78 -26.39 -18.80 18.93
CA HIS A 78 -26.54 -17.41 19.39
C HIS A 78 -27.41 -17.33 20.64
N GLU A 79 -28.52 -18.07 20.64
CA GLU A 79 -29.61 -17.85 21.59
C GLU A 79 -29.90 -19.01 22.52
N MET A 80 -28.84 -19.38 23.26
CA MET A 80 -29.01 -19.88 24.62
C MET A 80 -29.45 -18.75 25.60
N VAL A 81 -29.31 -17.47 25.21
CA VAL A 81 -29.94 -16.27 25.81
C VAL A 81 -30.29 -15.28 24.67
N PRO A 82 -31.45 -14.58 24.62
CA PRO A 82 -32.00 -14.18 23.30
C PRO A 82 -32.02 -12.68 22.89
N GLY A 83 -31.78 -12.37 21.59
CA GLY A 83 -32.60 -11.48 20.70
C GLY A 83 -31.89 -10.64 19.61
N LYS A 84 -32.36 -10.43 18.34
CA LYS A 84 -33.23 -11.16 17.36
C LYS A 84 -33.05 -10.61 15.88
N ARG A 85 -33.40 -11.29 14.73
CA ARG A 85 -33.63 -10.69 13.34
C ARG A 85 -34.69 -11.44 12.41
N PHE A 86 -34.82 -11.19 11.06
CA PHE A 86 -35.93 -11.60 10.09
C PHE A 86 -35.66 -11.48 8.51
N ASP A 87 -36.58 -11.06 7.57
CA ASP A 87 -36.73 -11.44 6.10
C ASP A 87 -36.17 -10.47 4.92
N SER A 88 -36.35 -10.82 3.58
CA SER A 88 -36.13 -10.11 2.20
C SER A 88 -34.85 -10.44 1.29
N TYR A 89 -34.50 -9.95 0.02
CA TYR A 89 -35.04 -9.93 -1.43
C TYR A 89 -34.06 -9.35 -2.61
N SER A 90 -34.03 -9.76 -3.95
CA SER A 90 -33.14 -9.22 -5.10
C SER A 90 -33.31 -9.72 -6.62
N THR A 91 -33.68 -8.93 -7.67
CA THR A 91 -34.16 -9.51 -9.00
C THR A 91 -33.29 -9.44 -10.31
N ILE A 92 -32.36 -8.50 -10.50
CA ILE A 92 -32.04 -7.98 -11.86
C ILE A 92 -31.13 -8.86 -12.76
N ALA A 93 -30.09 -9.50 -12.21
CA ALA A 93 -28.92 -9.94 -12.99
C ALA A 93 -29.17 -11.01 -14.08
N TRP A 94 -30.08 -11.96 -13.86
CA TRP A 94 -30.31 -13.08 -14.80
C TRP A 94 -31.06 -12.67 -16.08
N SER A 95 -31.83 -11.58 -16.03
CA SER A 95 -32.62 -11.09 -17.17
C SER A 95 -31.73 -10.62 -18.33
N ALA A 96 -30.62 -9.96 -18.02
CA ALA A 96 -29.66 -9.45 -19.01
C ALA A 96 -28.89 -10.57 -19.74
N SER A 97 -28.74 -11.75 -19.12
CA SER A 97 -28.11 -12.90 -19.78
C SER A 97 -29.00 -13.50 -20.87
N LEU A 98 -30.31 -13.65 -20.59
CA LEU A 98 -31.26 -14.27 -21.53
C LEU A 98 -31.45 -13.45 -22.82
N ASP A 99 -31.44 -12.13 -22.73
CA ASP A 99 -31.59 -11.20 -23.88
C ASP A 99 -30.47 -11.36 -24.93
N LYS A 100 -29.26 -11.75 -24.52
CA LYS A 100 -28.08 -11.84 -25.40
C LYS A 100 -28.03 -13.12 -26.25
N GLY A 101 -28.76 -14.17 -25.87
CA GLY A 101 -28.83 -15.48 -26.56
C GLY A 101 -27.52 -16.29 -26.54
N VAL A 102 -27.59 -17.60 -26.76
CA VAL A 102 -26.40 -18.48 -26.84
C VAL A 102 -25.50 -18.00 -27.99
N GLN A 103 -24.22 -17.74 -27.71
CA GLN A 103 -23.26 -17.27 -28.71
C GLN A 103 -22.84 -18.40 -29.67
N PRO A 104 -22.37 -18.10 -30.90
CA PRO A 104 -21.68 -19.10 -31.71
C PRO A 104 -20.42 -19.64 -31.01
N ASP A 105 -20.03 -20.87 -31.35
CA ASP A 105 -18.75 -21.52 -30.97
C ASP A 105 -18.44 -21.72 -29.46
N VAL A 106 -19.41 -21.54 -28.55
CA VAL A 106 -19.22 -21.77 -27.10
C VAL A 106 -18.75 -23.19 -26.76
N GLN A 107 -17.69 -23.26 -25.94
CA GLN A 107 -17.11 -24.50 -25.44
C GLN A 107 -17.41 -24.68 -23.94
N TYR A 108 -17.79 -25.90 -23.54
CA TYR A 108 -18.14 -26.28 -22.17
C TYR A 108 -17.17 -27.29 -21.51
N GLY A 109 -15.96 -27.43 -22.06
CA GLY A 109 -14.85 -28.17 -21.44
C GLY A 109 -14.10 -27.31 -20.42
N TYR A 110 -13.00 -27.79 -19.82
CA TYR A 110 -12.19 -26.93 -18.95
C TYR A 110 -11.55 -25.76 -19.71
N LYS A 111 -11.66 -24.54 -19.16
CA LYS A 111 -11.13 -23.30 -19.77
C LYS A 111 -9.61 -23.32 -19.95
N ALA A 112 -8.86 -23.84 -18.99
CA ALA A 112 -7.41 -24.00 -19.09
C ALA A 112 -6.98 -25.27 -19.86
N LYS A 113 -6.25 -25.08 -20.97
CA LYS A 113 -5.77 -26.15 -21.88
C LYS A 113 -4.52 -26.94 -21.43
N SER A 114 -4.00 -26.67 -20.22
CA SER A 114 -2.83 -27.38 -19.68
C SER A 114 -3.13 -27.90 -18.28
N THR A 115 -2.70 -29.13 -17.96
CA THR A 115 -3.08 -29.85 -16.73
C THR A 115 -2.83 -29.05 -15.45
N ALA A 116 -1.68 -28.36 -15.37
CA ALA A 116 -1.38 -27.48 -14.24
C ALA A 116 -2.33 -26.27 -14.17
N GLY A 117 -2.69 -25.69 -15.33
CA GLY A 117 -3.69 -24.63 -15.41
C GLY A 117 -5.06 -25.11 -14.93
N THR A 118 -5.54 -26.24 -15.44
CA THR A 118 -6.83 -26.84 -15.07
C THR A 118 -6.91 -27.08 -13.57
N VAL A 119 -5.89 -27.71 -12.98
CA VAL A 119 -5.85 -27.98 -11.53
C VAL A 119 -5.93 -26.68 -10.73
N PHE A 120 -5.04 -25.71 -10.97
CA PHE A 120 -5.01 -24.49 -10.16
C PHE A 120 -6.23 -23.59 -10.34
N ASN A 121 -6.82 -23.54 -11.54
CA ASN A 121 -8.03 -22.77 -11.78
C ASN A 121 -9.24 -23.42 -11.06
N PHE A 122 -9.36 -24.74 -11.11
CA PHE A 122 -10.32 -25.52 -10.31
C PHE A 122 -10.17 -25.20 -8.81
N LEU A 123 -8.94 -25.12 -8.28
CA LEU A 123 -8.72 -24.74 -6.88
C LEU A 123 -9.23 -23.32 -6.56
N SER A 124 -9.07 -22.36 -7.47
CA SER A 124 -9.57 -20.99 -7.30
C SER A 124 -11.10 -20.96 -7.26
N ALA A 125 -11.75 -21.66 -8.20
CA ALA A 125 -13.20 -21.72 -8.35
C ALA A 125 -13.91 -22.34 -7.13
N LEU A 126 -13.26 -23.27 -6.41
CA LEU A 126 -13.76 -23.75 -5.12
C LEU A 126 -13.87 -22.62 -4.06
N GLY A 127 -12.99 -21.63 -4.12
CA GLY A 127 -12.98 -20.46 -3.24
C GLY A 127 -13.98 -19.41 -3.68
N ASP A 128 -14.13 -19.19 -4.99
CA ASP A 128 -15.18 -18.33 -5.55
C ASP A 128 -16.58 -18.82 -5.12
N MET A 129 -16.82 -20.13 -5.18
CA MET A 129 -18.02 -20.78 -4.64
C MET A 129 -18.16 -20.61 -3.12
N ALA A 130 -17.09 -20.78 -2.35
CA ALA A 130 -17.10 -20.62 -0.89
C ALA A 130 -17.32 -19.16 -0.44
N PHE A 131 -16.83 -18.19 -1.21
CA PHE A 131 -17.07 -16.76 -1.01
C PHE A 131 -18.53 -16.40 -1.29
N ALA A 132 -19.11 -16.89 -2.40
CA ALA A 132 -20.44 -16.48 -2.84
C ALA A 132 -21.54 -16.74 -1.78
N TYR A 133 -21.40 -17.79 -0.97
CA TYR A 133 -22.37 -18.13 0.10
C TYR A 133 -21.98 -17.61 1.50
N ALA A 134 -21.04 -16.66 1.63
CA ALA A 134 -20.41 -16.31 2.91
C ALA A 134 -21.11 -15.21 3.75
N GLY A 135 -22.36 -15.46 4.18
CA GLY A 135 -23.09 -14.56 5.10
C GLY A 135 -22.70 -14.70 6.58
N HIS A 136 -21.90 -15.71 6.89
CA HIS A 136 -21.67 -16.25 8.24
C HIS A 136 -21.01 -15.23 9.19
N ASN A 137 -20.15 -14.36 8.67
CA ASN A 137 -19.40 -13.36 9.45
C ASN A 137 -20.19 -12.10 9.86
N VAL A 138 -21.47 -12.04 9.53
CA VAL A 138 -22.38 -10.97 9.99
C VAL A 138 -23.66 -11.51 10.62
N VAL A 139 -23.89 -12.83 10.61
CA VAL A 139 -25.18 -13.42 11.00
C VAL A 139 -25.50 -13.16 12.47
N LEU A 140 -24.49 -13.16 13.35
CA LEU A 140 -24.66 -12.98 14.78
C LEU A 140 -24.92 -11.51 15.13
N GLU A 141 -24.20 -10.60 14.47
CA GLU A 141 -24.28 -9.16 14.63
C GLU A 141 -25.62 -8.62 14.08
N ILE A 142 -26.07 -9.16 12.94
CA ILE A 142 -27.43 -8.99 12.42
C ILE A 142 -28.42 -9.54 13.46
N GLN A 143 -28.29 -10.81 13.88
CA GLN A 143 -29.20 -11.43 14.84
C GLN A 143 -29.21 -10.77 16.23
N ALA A 144 -28.26 -9.91 16.62
CA ALA A 144 -28.22 -9.29 17.95
C ALA A 144 -29.17 -8.07 18.14
N THR A 145 -30.05 -7.73 17.17
CA THR A 145 -30.61 -6.35 17.05
C THR A 145 -32.12 -6.16 16.74
N ILE A 146 -32.97 -7.13 17.11
CA ILE A 146 -34.40 -7.00 17.50
C ILE A 146 -34.47 -7.30 19.01
N PRO A 147 -35.51 -6.90 19.76
CA PRO A 147 -35.71 -7.37 21.12
C PRO A 147 -35.96 -8.89 21.22
N SER A 148 -35.71 -9.49 22.37
CA SER A 148 -36.33 -10.76 22.77
C SER A 148 -36.63 -10.79 24.26
N THR A 149 -37.40 -11.80 24.61
CA THR A 149 -37.67 -12.25 25.97
C THR A 149 -37.51 -13.78 26.01
N PRO A 150 -37.42 -14.42 27.19
CA PRO A 150 -37.33 -15.88 27.29
C PRO A 150 -38.48 -16.63 26.59
N GLU A 151 -39.67 -16.02 26.52
CA GLU A 151 -40.88 -16.59 25.92
C GLU A 151 -40.94 -16.39 24.39
N LYS A 152 -40.12 -15.47 23.85
CA LYS A 152 -40.06 -15.15 22.41
C LYS A 152 -38.59 -15.01 21.96
N PRO A 153 -37.80 -16.12 21.96
CA PRO A 153 -36.43 -16.12 21.44
C PRO A 153 -36.38 -15.85 19.93
N SER A 154 -35.19 -15.57 19.39
CA SER A 154 -35.03 -15.15 18.00
C SER A 154 -34.83 -16.20 16.99
N LYS A 155 -34.24 -17.32 17.40
CA LYS A 155 -33.84 -18.35 16.45
C LYS A 155 -34.99 -18.70 15.50
N GLY A 156 -36.25 -18.69 15.96
CA GLY A 156 -37.44 -18.69 15.09
C GLY A 156 -37.49 -17.55 14.04
N PRO A 157 -37.75 -16.28 14.40
CA PRO A 157 -37.79 -15.18 13.41
C PRO A 157 -36.50 -14.97 12.59
N MET A 158 -35.31 -15.16 13.17
CA MET A 158 -34.05 -15.09 12.43
C MET A 158 -33.94 -16.25 11.44
N TRP A 159 -34.32 -17.48 11.84
CA TRP A 159 -34.34 -18.64 10.95
C TRP A 159 -35.37 -18.49 9.83
N LYS A 160 -36.56 -17.95 10.12
CA LYS A 160 -37.55 -17.60 9.08
C LYS A 160 -36.92 -16.63 8.06
N GLY A 161 -36.24 -15.61 8.56
CA GLY A 161 -35.47 -14.67 7.75
C GLY A 161 -34.43 -15.35 6.88
N VAL A 162 -33.58 -16.19 7.48
CA VAL A 162 -32.54 -16.97 6.82
C VAL A 162 -33.10 -17.91 5.75
N VAL A 163 -34.21 -18.61 6.01
CA VAL A 163 -34.86 -19.47 5.02
C VAL A 163 -35.34 -18.64 3.81
N VAL A 164 -35.95 -17.47 4.03
CA VAL A 164 -36.32 -16.55 2.95
C VAL A 164 -35.07 -16.04 2.21
N ALA A 165 -33.99 -15.69 2.93
CA ALA A 165 -32.71 -15.29 2.33
C ALA A 165 -32.16 -16.37 1.40
N TYR A 166 -32.11 -17.62 1.86
CA TYR A 166 -31.53 -18.74 1.11
C TYR A 166 -32.37 -19.18 -0.08
N ILE A 167 -33.69 -18.98 -0.04
CA ILE A 167 -34.57 -19.13 -1.20
C ILE A 167 -34.28 -18.02 -2.22
N VAL A 168 -34.16 -16.76 -1.79
CA VAL A 168 -33.78 -15.63 -2.66
C VAL A 168 -32.39 -15.86 -3.27
N ILE A 169 -31.39 -16.23 -2.46
CA ILE A 169 -30.04 -16.57 -2.92
C ILE A 169 -30.10 -17.66 -3.99
N ALA A 170 -30.82 -18.77 -3.76
CA ALA A 170 -30.95 -19.85 -4.75
C ALA A 170 -31.58 -19.35 -6.07
N LEU A 171 -32.65 -18.55 -5.99
CA LEU A 171 -33.35 -17.95 -7.14
C LEU A 171 -32.50 -16.92 -7.90
N CYS A 172 -31.46 -16.35 -7.30
CA CYS A 172 -30.55 -15.43 -7.98
C CYS A 172 -29.30 -16.12 -8.49
N TYR A 173 -28.73 -17.03 -7.69
CA TYR A 173 -27.43 -17.63 -7.93
C TYR A 173 -27.50 -18.73 -8.98
N PHE A 174 -28.44 -19.67 -8.85
CA PHE A 174 -28.53 -20.77 -9.79
C PHE A 174 -28.85 -20.29 -11.21
N PRO A 175 -29.80 -19.35 -11.44
CA PRO A 175 -30.02 -18.81 -12.79
C PRO A 175 -28.82 -18.02 -13.33
N VAL A 176 -28.16 -17.16 -12.54
CA VAL A 176 -26.97 -16.44 -13.04
C VAL A 176 -25.82 -17.40 -13.38
N ALA A 177 -25.52 -18.35 -12.49
CA ALA A 177 -24.48 -19.36 -12.71
C ALA A 177 -24.76 -20.23 -13.94
N PHE A 178 -25.96 -20.82 -14.03
CA PHE A 178 -26.32 -21.74 -15.11
C PHE A 178 -26.53 -21.02 -16.45
N ILE A 179 -27.31 -19.92 -16.49
CA ILE A 179 -27.58 -19.20 -17.73
C ILE A 179 -26.31 -18.49 -18.22
N GLY A 180 -25.52 -17.90 -17.31
CA GLY A 180 -24.25 -17.26 -17.66
C GLY A 180 -23.24 -18.23 -18.27
N TYR A 181 -23.03 -19.40 -17.64
CA TYR A 181 -22.13 -20.41 -18.18
C TYR A 181 -22.70 -21.12 -19.43
N TRP A 182 -24.02 -21.29 -19.52
CA TRP A 182 -24.66 -21.83 -20.74
C TRP A 182 -24.51 -20.90 -21.95
N ILE A 183 -24.56 -19.58 -21.75
CA ILE A 183 -24.56 -18.62 -22.85
C ILE A 183 -23.14 -18.23 -23.30
N PHE A 184 -22.14 -18.25 -22.41
CA PHE A 184 -20.77 -17.81 -22.70
C PHE A 184 -19.69 -18.92 -22.56
N GLY A 185 -20.01 -20.07 -21.96
CA GLY A 185 -19.07 -21.18 -21.78
C GLY A 185 -17.74 -20.73 -21.16
N ASN A 186 -16.65 -21.01 -21.84
CA ASN A 186 -15.28 -20.67 -21.40
C ASN A 186 -14.86 -19.21 -21.65
N GLU A 187 -15.70 -18.39 -22.29
CA GLU A 187 -15.43 -16.97 -22.54
C GLU A 187 -15.87 -16.05 -21.40
N VAL A 188 -16.43 -16.60 -20.31
CA VAL A 188 -16.80 -15.83 -19.11
C VAL A 188 -15.56 -15.25 -18.41
N ASP A 189 -15.56 -13.95 -18.13
CA ASP A 189 -14.58 -13.26 -17.27
C ASP A 189 -14.92 -13.43 -15.78
N ASP A 190 -13.94 -13.23 -14.89
CA ASP A 190 -14.08 -13.27 -13.42
C ASP A 190 -15.32 -12.52 -12.88
N ASN A 191 -15.79 -11.50 -13.62
CA ASN A 191 -17.06 -10.79 -13.41
C ASN A 191 -17.88 -10.81 -14.71
N ILE A 192 -19.02 -11.51 -14.72
CA ILE A 192 -19.90 -11.64 -15.90
C ILE A 192 -20.37 -10.32 -16.51
N LEU A 193 -20.40 -9.20 -15.76
CA LEU A 193 -20.75 -7.88 -16.32
C LEU A 193 -19.69 -7.33 -17.29
N ILE A 194 -18.48 -7.88 -17.32
CA ILE A 194 -17.43 -7.56 -18.30
C ILE A 194 -17.68 -8.33 -19.60
N THR A 195 -18.12 -9.59 -19.50
CA THR A 195 -18.50 -10.46 -20.65
C THR A 195 -19.75 -9.95 -21.40
N LEU A 196 -20.52 -9.03 -20.81
CA LEU A 196 -21.65 -8.36 -21.46
C LEU A 196 -21.17 -7.14 -22.24
N ASN A 197 -21.15 -7.25 -23.58
CA ASN A 197 -20.76 -6.17 -24.50
C ASN A 197 -21.94 -5.32 -25.03
N LYS A 198 -23.17 -5.87 -25.03
CA LYS A 198 -24.40 -5.20 -25.49
C LYS A 198 -25.62 -5.75 -24.70
N PRO A 199 -26.71 -4.96 -24.54
CA PRO A 199 -26.82 -3.54 -24.84
C PRO A 199 -26.20 -2.67 -23.73
N THR A 200 -25.39 -1.67 -24.12
CA THR A 200 -24.52 -0.91 -23.20
C THR A 200 -25.26 -0.15 -22.10
N TRP A 201 -26.48 0.34 -22.36
CA TRP A 201 -27.29 1.02 -21.34
C TRP A 201 -27.68 0.09 -20.17
N LEU A 202 -28.00 -1.18 -20.46
CA LEU A 202 -28.36 -2.18 -19.46
C LEU A 202 -27.15 -2.59 -18.63
N ILE A 203 -25.98 -2.68 -19.27
CA ILE A 203 -24.70 -2.98 -18.62
C ILE A 203 -24.27 -1.83 -17.70
N ALA A 204 -24.39 -0.58 -18.15
CA ALA A 204 -24.12 0.60 -17.33
C ALA A 204 -25.09 0.67 -16.13
N MET A 205 -26.38 0.43 -16.34
CA MET A 205 -27.37 0.38 -15.29
C MET A 205 -27.10 -0.75 -14.27
N ALA A 206 -26.73 -1.96 -14.74
CA ALA A 206 -26.37 -3.08 -13.89
C ALA A 206 -25.12 -2.78 -13.04
N ASN A 207 -24.08 -2.19 -13.63
CA ASN A 207 -22.89 -1.77 -12.89
C ASN A 207 -23.22 -0.67 -11.85
N MET A 208 -24.08 0.30 -12.18
CA MET A 208 -24.55 1.30 -11.21
C MET A 208 -25.35 0.67 -10.06
N PHE A 209 -26.18 -0.34 -10.32
CA PHE A 209 -26.84 -1.10 -9.25
C PHE A 209 -25.85 -1.89 -8.39
N VAL A 210 -24.81 -2.49 -8.97
CA VAL A 210 -23.72 -3.12 -8.21
C VAL A 210 -22.99 -2.09 -7.33
N VAL A 211 -22.69 -0.89 -7.83
CA VAL A 211 -22.08 0.19 -7.01
C VAL A 211 -22.97 0.58 -5.84
N VAL A 212 -24.25 0.88 -6.07
CA VAL A 212 -25.21 1.26 -5.02
C VAL A 212 -25.37 0.14 -3.99
N HIS A 213 -25.43 -1.11 -4.44
CA HIS A 213 -25.52 -2.28 -3.58
C HIS A 213 -24.25 -2.47 -2.72
N VAL A 214 -23.06 -2.48 -3.33
CA VAL A 214 -21.77 -2.72 -2.66
C VAL A 214 -21.48 -1.62 -1.62
N ILE A 215 -21.90 -0.38 -1.85
CA ILE A 215 -21.85 0.68 -0.83
C ILE A 215 -22.62 0.26 0.44
N GLY A 216 -23.81 -0.34 0.29
CA GLY A 216 -24.59 -0.88 1.39
C GLY A 216 -23.93 -2.09 2.06
N SER A 217 -23.52 -3.09 1.28
CA SER A 217 -22.87 -4.32 1.77
C SER A 217 -21.57 -4.04 2.51
N TYR A 218 -20.77 -3.07 2.04
CA TYR A 218 -19.55 -2.63 2.72
C TYR A 218 -19.84 -2.11 4.13
N GLN A 219 -20.92 -1.33 4.33
CA GLN A 219 -21.28 -0.90 5.69
C GLN A 219 -21.63 -2.08 6.60
N LEU A 220 -22.28 -3.13 6.07
CA LEU A 220 -22.63 -4.32 6.87
C LEU A 220 -21.41 -5.11 7.31
N TYR A 221 -20.45 -5.36 6.42
CA TYR A 221 -19.20 -6.05 6.76
C TYR A 221 -18.22 -5.17 7.57
N ALA A 222 -18.30 -3.84 7.45
CA ALA A 222 -17.49 -2.92 8.24
C ALA A 222 -17.97 -2.77 9.70
N MET A 223 -19.28 -2.87 9.96
CA MET A 223 -19.84 -2.68 11.31
C MET A 223 -19.26 -3.63 12.39
N PRO A 224 -19.10 -4.95 12.18
CA PRO A 224 -18.41 -5.83 13.13
C PRO A 224 -16.95 -5.43 13.38
N VAL A 225 -16.24 -4.96 12.34
CA VAL A 225 -14.85 -4.50 12.47
C VAL A 225 -14.78 -3.20 13.27
N PHE A 226 -15.71 -2.27 13.01
CA PHE A 226 -15.85 -1.03 13.80
C PHE A 226 -16.17 -1.34 15.27
N ASP A 227 -17.10 -2.26 15.55
CA ASP A 227 -17.45 -2.64 16.92
C ASP A 227 -16.27 -3.30 17.64
N MET A 228 -15.54 -4.22 16.98
CA MET A 228 -14.32 -4.82 17.51
C MET A 228 -13.23 -3.78 17.80
N MET A 229 -12.96 -2.85 16.87
CA MET A 229 -11.97 -1.79 17.05
C MET A 229 -12.36 -0.82 18.17
N GLU A 230 -13.61 -0.35 18.19
CA GLU A 230 -14.15 0.54 19.21
C GLU A 230 -14.19 -0.14 20.59
N THR A 231 -14.56 -1.42 20.66
CA THR A 231 -14.51 -2.26 21.88
C THR A 231 -13.08 -2.41 22.40
N LEU A 232 -12.09 -2.70 21.55
CA LEU A 232 -10.69 -2.80 21.98
C LEU A 232 -10.17 -1.47 22.53
N LEU A 233 -10.49 -0.36 21.87
CA LEU A 233 -10.05 0.97 22.30
C LEU A 233 -10.73 1.43 23.59
N VAL A 234 -12.05 1.29 23.71
CA VAL A 234 -12.81 1.76 24.89
C VAL A 234 -12.70 0.80 26.06
N LYS A 235 -12.93 -0.52 25.86
CA LYS A 235 -12.99 -1.50 26.97
C LYS A 235 -11.64 -2.10 27.37
N LYS A 236 -10.62 -2.13 26.49
CA LYS A 236 -9.28 -2.69 26.83
C LYS A 236 -8.14 -1.67 26.86
N LEU A 237 -8.28 -0.53 26.18
CA LEU A 237 -7.29 0.55 26.19
C LEU A 237 -7.79 1.83 26.90
N ASN A 238 -9.01 1.81 27.45
CA ASN A 238 -9.61 2.88 28.26
C ASN A 238 -9.72 4.26 27.56
N PHE A 239 -9.78 4.30 26.23
CA PHE A 239 -10.09 5.53 25.51
C PHE A 239 -11.52 6.01 25.79
N ALA A 240 -11.72 7.32 25.88
CA ALA A 240 -13.03 7.91 26.09
C ALA A 240 -13.94 7.72 24.85
N PRO A 241 -15.16 7.16 24.99
CA PRO A 241 -16.10 7.00 23.90
C PRO A 241 -16.52 8.38 23.36
N SER A 242 -16.09 8.72 22.15
CA SER A 242 -16.21 10.07 21.59
C SER A 242 -16.39 10.04 20.07
N PHE A 243 -16.94 11.12 19.51
CA PHE A 243 -17.06 11.29 18.06
C PHE A 243 -15.69 11.27 17.36
N MET A 244 -14.68 11.94 17.93
CA MET A 244 -13.34 11.98 17.36
C MET A 244 -12.69 10.59 17.30
N LEU A 245 -12.87 9.75 18.34
CA LEU A 245 -12.39 8.36 18.33
C LEU A 245 -13.00 7.59 17.15
N ARG A 246 -14.32 7.68 16.95
CA ARG A 246 -15.02 7.05 15.81
C ARG A 246 -14.57 7.57 14.46
N PHE A 247 -14.41 8.90 14.34
CA PHE A 247 -13.98 9.53 13.11
C PHE A 247 -12.60 9.01 12.70
N ILE A 248 -11.64 8.96 13.62
CA ILE A 248 -10.29 8.47 13.35
C ILE A 248 -10.31 6.96 13.03
N THR A 249 -10.92 6.12 13.88
CA THR A 249 -10.87 4.65 13.68
C THR A 249 -11.50 4.20 12.37
N ARG A 250 -12.65 4.78 12.00
CA ARG A 250 -13.38 4.42 10.79
C ARG A 250 -12.68 4.92 9.54
N ASN A 251 -12.16 6.15 9.53
CA ASN A 251 -11.37 6.65 8.39
C ASN A 251 -10.05 5.87 8.22
N VAL A 252 -9.39 5.43 9.30
CA VAL A 252 -8.20 4.57 9.20
C VAL A 252 -8.54 3.20 8.57
N TYR A 253 -9.67 2.59 8.94
CA TYR A 253 -10.12 1.34 8.31
C TYR A 253 -10.52 1.53 6.82
N VAL A 254 -11.22 2.62 6.49
CA VAL A 254 -11.58 2.94 5.10
C VAL A 254 -10.32 3.21 4.26
N ALA A 255 -9.37 3.98 4.77
CA ALA A 255 -8.09 4.23 4.10
C ALA A 255 -7.27 2.95 3.92
N PHE A 256 -7.25 2.05 4.91
CA PHE A 256 -6.58 0.75 4.80
C PHE A 256 -7.24 -0.16 3.76
N THR A 257 -8.57 -0.29 3.77
CA THR A 257 -9.29 -1.13 2.78
C THR A 257 -9.21 -0.55 1.37
N MET A 258 -9.27 0.78 1.21
CA MET A 258 -8.98 1.48 -0.05
C MET A 258 -7.56 1.18 -0.54
N PHE A 259 -6.55 1.28 0.33
CA PHE A 259 -5.16 0.99 0.00
C PHE A 259 -4.95 -0.45 -0.50
N ILE A 260 -5.53 -1.44 0.19
CA ILE A 260 -5.47 -2.85 -0.24
C ILE A 260 -6.18 -3.05 -1.59
N GLY A 261 -7.34 -2.42 -1.81
CA GLY A 261 -8.07 -2.48 -3.08
C GLY A 261 -7.28 -1.88 -4.26
N ILE A 262 -6.56 -0.77 -4.03
CA ILE A 262 -5.67 -0.17 -5.03
C ILE A 262 -4.44 -1.06 -5.31
N CYS A 263 -3.92 -1.76 -4.30
CA CYS A 263 -2.74 -2.62 -4.46
C CYS A 263 -3.04 -3.96 -5.14
N ILE A 264 -4.26 -4.50 -5.01
CA ILE A 264 -4.61 -5.86 -5.47
C ILE A 264 -6.00 -5.88 -6.15
N PRO A 265 -6.21 -5.21 -7.29
CA PRO A 265 -7.54 -5.10 -7.93
C PRO A 265 -7.96 -6.37 -8.73
N PHE A 266 -7.53 -7.56 -8.31
CA PHE A 266 -7.69 -8.83 -9.03
C PHE A 266 -8.94 -9.59 -8.55
N PHE A 267 -10.07 -9.40 -9.23
CA PHE A 267 -11.39 -9.84 -8.74
C PHE A 267 -11.47 -11.33 -8.38
N GLY A 268 -11.39 -12.25 -9.35
CA GLY A 268 -11.43 -13.70 -9.07
C GLY A 268 -10.25 -14.19 -8.22
N GLY A 269 -9.09 -13.54 -8.34
CA GLY A 269 -7.92 -13.83 -7.51
C GLY A 269 -8.17 -13.57 -6.01
N LEU A 270 -8.80 -12.44 -5.66
CA LEU A 270 -9.20 -12.11 -4.30
C LEU A 270 -10.34 -13.00 -3.79
N LEU A 271 -11.34 -13.26 -4.63
CA LEU A 271 -12.51 -14.08 -4.28
C LEU A 271 -12.08 -15.52 -3.95
N GLY A 272 -11.33 -16.17 -4.83
CA GLY A 272 -10.75 -17.50 -4.57
C GLY A 272 -9.84 -17.53 -3.34
N PHE A 273 -8.98 -16.52 -3.17
CA PHE A 273 -8.05 -16.46 -2.03
C PHE A 273 -8.75 -16.30 -0.68
N PHE A 274 -9.62 -15.30 -0.52
CA PHE A 274 -10.33 -15.07 0.73
C PHE A 274 -11.48 -16.06 0.96
N GLY A 275 -12.13 -16.53 -0.10
CA GLY A 275 -13.13 -17.61 -0.07
C GLY A 275 -12.59 -18.87 0.60
N GLY A 276 -11.37 -19.29 0.22
CA GLY A 276 -10.63 -20.32 0.93
C GLY A 276 -10.17 -19.88 2.32
N LEU A 277 -9.30 -18.87 2.41
CA LEU A 277 -8.50 -18.60 3.61
C LEU A 277 -9.33 -18.06 4.79
N ALA A 278 -10.28 -17.17 4.52
CA ALA A 278 -11.04 -16.45 5.54
C ALA A 278 -12.46 -17.00 5.68
N PHE A 279 -13.15 -17.25 4.57
CA PHE A 279 -14.55 -17.67 4.60
C PHE A 279 -14.73 -19.18 4.85
N ALA A 280 -13.91 -20.08 4.29
CA ALA A 280 -14.07 -21.51 4.58
C ALA A 280 -13.99 -21.86 6.08
N PRO A 281 -13.09 -21.27 6.89
CA PRO A 281 -13.13 -21.41 8.36
C PRO A 281 -14.46 -20.97 8.98
N THR A 282 -14.87 -19.73 8.72
CA THR A 282 -16.04 -19.12 9.39
C THR A 282 -17.38 -19.69 8.91
N THR A 283 -17.41 -20.16 7.66
CA THR A 283 -18.61 -20.62 6.96
C THR A 283 -18.79 -22.13 7.03
N TYR A 284 -17.72 -22.94 6.89
CA TYR A 284 -17.85 -24.40 6.76
C TYR A 284 -17.48 -25.19 8.03
N PHE A 285 -16.49 -24.75 8.83
CA PHE A 285 -15.98 -25.61 9.92
C PHE A 285 -16.00 -25.04 11.34
N LEU A 286 -15.77 -23.74 11.56
CA LEU A 286 -15.82 -23.15 12.91
C LEU A 286 -17.22 -23.29 13.55
N PRO A 287 -18.35 -23.06 12.85
CA PRO A 287 -19.69 -23.33 13.38
C PRO A 287 -19.86 -24.78 13.84
N CYS A 288 -19.32 -25.75 13.09
CA CYS A 288 -19.40 -27.16 13.46
C CYS A 288 -18.54 -27.52 14.67
N ILE A 289 -17.33 -26.96 14.78
CA ILE A 289 -16.47 -27.15 15.97
C ILE A 289 -17.14 -26.55 17.21
N MET A 290 -17.74 -25.36 17.09
CA MET A 290 -18.51 -24.73 18.16
C MET A 290 -19.72 -25.58 18.55
N TRP A 291 -20.50 -26.07 17.59
CA TRP A 291 -21.66 -26.95 17.83
C TRP A 291 -21.28 -28.24 18.56
N LEU A 292 -20.21 -28.92 18.13
CA LEU A 292 -19.71 -30.13 18.78
C LEU A 292 -19.23 -29.87 20.23
N ARG A 293 -18.71 -28.67 20.53
CA ARG A 293 -18.22 -28.29 21.86
C ARG A 293 -19.30 -27.80 22.81
N ILE A 294 -20.25 -27.00 22.30
CA ILE A 294 -21.31 -26.34 23.06
C ILE A 294 -22.49 -27.30 23.23
N CYS A 295 -23.09 -27.75 22.12
CA CYS A 295 -24.31 -28.55 22.10
C CYS A 295 -24.07 -30.05 22.35
N LYS A 296 -22.82 -30.52 22.23
CA LYS A 296 -22.35 -31.89 22.56
C LYS A 296 -23.28 -33.02 22.07
N PRO A 297 -23.64 -33.05 20.77
CA PRO A 297 -24.56 -34.06 20.23
C PRO A 297 -24.02 -35.49 20.46
N LYS A 298 -24.93 -36.46 20.65
CA LYS A 298 -24.61 -37.87 20.87
C LYS A 298 -23.62 -38.37 19.81
N ARG A 299 -22.51 -38.98 20.24
CA ARG A 299 -21.51 -39.58 19.33
C ARG A 299 -22.19 -40.55 18.38
N TRP A 300 -21.74 -40.58 17.12
CA TRP A 300 -22.32 -41.38 16.03
C TRP A 300 -23.76 -41.04 15.63
N SER A 301 -24.35 -39.94 16.13
CA SER A 301 -25.60 -39.40 15.58
C SER A 301 -25.39 -38.77 14.20
N LEU A 302 -26.46 -38.60 13.42
CA LEU A 302 -26.43 -37.93 12.11
C LEU A 302 -25.74 -36.55 12.19
N SER A 303 -26.14 -35.71 13.16
CA SER A 303 -25.51 -34.39 13.38
C SER A 303 -24.01 -34.52 13.67
N TRP A 304 -23.59 -35.50 14.47
CA TRP A 304 -22.17 -35.73 14.76
C TRP A 304 -21.37 -36.05 13.48
N PHE A 305 -21.89 -36.90 12.61
CA PHE A 305 -21.27 -37.19 11.30
C PHE A 305 -21.27 -35.98 10.35
N THR A 306 -22.42 -35.29 10.18
CA THR A 306 -22.53 -34.11 9.31
C THR A 306 -21.52 -33.02 9.71
N ASN A 307 -21.34 -32.80 11.02
CA ASN A 307 -20.36 -31.83 11.53
C ASN A 307 -18.92 -32.21 11.12
N TRP A 308 -18.52 -33.47 11.27
CA TRP A 308 -17.17 -33.90 10.86
C TRP A 308 -16.96 -33.82 9.35
N ILE A 309 -17.97 -34.12 8.54
CA ILE A 309 -17.90 -33.97 7.07
C ILE A 309 -17.70 -32.49 6.70
N CYS A 310 -18.47 -31.58 7.29
CA CYS A 310 -18.32 -30.13 7.06
C CYS A 310 -16.94 -29.61 7.53
N ILE A 311 -16.41 -30.15 8.64
CA ILE A 311 -15.05 -29.82 9.11
C ILE A 311 -13.98 -30.25 8.11
N ILE A 312 -14.04 -31.50 7.62
CA ILE A 312 -13.05 -32.02 6.66
C ILE A 312 -13.11 -31.25 5.34
N LEU A 313 -14.31 -30.98 4.82
CA LEU A 313 -14.50 -30.19 3.59
C LEU A 313 -14.01 -28.75 3.76
N GLY A 314 -14.38 -28.08 4.86
CA GLY A 314 -13.96 -26.71 5.13
C GLY A 314 -12.45 -26.53 5.31
N VAL A 315 -11.79 -27.49 5.99
CA VAL A 315 -10.33 -27.48 6.14
C VAL A 315 -9.64 -27.76 4.79
N ALA A 316 -10.19 -28.66 3.97
CA ALA A 316 -9.69 -28.87 2.61
C ALA A 316 -9.80 -27.59 1.76
N LEU A 317 -10.96 -26.92 1.75
CA LEU A 317 -11.15 -25.64 1.05
C LEU A 317 -10.16 -24.56 1.53
N MET A 318 -9.95 -24.44 2.84
CA MET A 318 -9.01 -23.49 3.45
C MET A 318 -7.55 -23.71 3.03
N VAL A 319 -7.11 -24.96 2.83
CA VAL A 319 -5.74 -25.26 2.40
C VAL A 319 -5.59 -25.17 0.87
N VAL A 320 -6.56 -25.70 0.14
CA VAL A 320 -6.45 -25.94 -1.30
C VAL A 320 -6.74 -24.67 -2.10
N SER A 321 -7.80 -23.94 -1.76
CA SER A 321 -8.27 -22.83 -2.61
C SER A 321 -7.37 -21.59 -2.63
N PRO A 322 -6.74 -21.16 -1.51
CA PRO A 322 -5.82 -20.02 -1.55
C PRO A 322 -4.62 -20.22 -2.46
N ILE A 323 -4.23 -21.46 -2.77
CA ILE A 323 -3.18 -21.77 -3.75
C ILE A 323 -3.62 -21.38 -5.17
N GLY A 324 -4.89 -21.65 -5.51
CA GLY A 324 -5.50 -21.23 -6.78
C GLY A 324 -5.63 -19.72 -6.90
N GLY A 325 -6.25 -19.08 -5.89
CA GLY A 325 -6.42 -17.62 -5.85
C GLY A 325 -5.08 -16.87 -5.87
N LEU A 326 -4.09 -17.30 -5.08
CA LEU A 326 -2.74 -16.73 -5.08
C LEU A 326 -2.03 -16.90 -6.43
N ARG A 327 -2.19 -18.04 -7.13
CA ARG A 327 -1.68 -18.18 -8.49
C ARG A 327 -2.38 -17.22 -9.45
N SER A 328 -3.70 -17.04 -9.34
CA SER A 328 -4.44 -16.10 -10.18
C SER A 328 -3.91 -14.66 -9.98
N ILE A 329 -3.76 -14.22 -8.72
CA ILE A 329 -3.11 -12.95 -8.35
C ILE A 329 -1.70 -12.84 -8.97
N ILE A 330 -0.85 -13.87 -8.83
CA ILE A 330 0.52 -13.87 -9.39
C ILE A 330 0.54 -13.86 -10.93
N VAL A 331 -0.51 -14.34 -11.60
CA VAL A 331 -0.64 -14.26 -13.06
C VAL A 331 -1.13 -12.88 -13.48
N GLN A 332 -2.22 -12.38 -12.91
CA GLN A 332 -2.79 -11.06 -13.23
C GLN A 332 -1.84 -9.90 -12.85
N ALA A 333 -1.05 -10.03 -11.78
CA ALA A 333 -0.06 -9.03 -11.36
C ALA A 333 1.12 -8.84 -12.34
N LYS A 334 1.41 -9.81 -13.21
CA LYS A 334 2.48 -9.68 -14.23
C LYS A 334 2.17 -8.64 -15.31
N THR A 335 0.89 -8.35 -15.50
CA THR A 335 0.36 -7.35 -16.44
C THR A 335 -0.19 -6.12 -15.73
N TYR A 336 0.04 -5.97 -14.42
CA TYR A 336 -0.48 -4.83 -13.66
C TYR A 336 0.52 -3.67 -13.61
N GLU A 337 0.08 -2.50 -14.05
CA GLU A 337 0.91 -1.31 -14.27
C GLU A 337 0.93 -0.34 -13.08
N GLY A 338 0.11 -0.59 -12.05
CA GLY A 338 -0.07 0.32 -10.91
C GLY A 338 0.97 0.36 -9.76
N PRO A 339 1.96 -0.55 -9.59
CA PRO A 339 2.70 -0.62 -8.33
C PRO A 339 3.60 0.61 -8.05
N GLY A 340 4.03 1.35 -9.09
CA GLY A 340 4.85 2.55 -8.92
C GLY A 340 4.14 3.67 -8.13
N VAL A 341 2.84 3.87 -8.37
CA VAL A 341 2.04 4.89 -7.67
C VAL A 341 1.87 4.53 -6.19
N ALA A 342 1.60 3.25 -5.90
CA ALA A 342 1.52 2.76 -4.53
C ALA A 342 2.85 2.94 -3.78
N VAL A 343 3.98 2.58 -4.39
CA VAL A 343 5.32 2.76 -3.81
C VAL A 343 5.63 4.24 -3.53
N LEU A 344 5.29 5.16 -4.44
CA LEU A 344 5.48 6.60 -4.25
C LEU A 344 4.69 7.14 -3.05
N ILE A 345 3.42 6.73 -2.90
CA ILE A 345 2.56 7.12 -1.77
C ILE A 345 3.06 6.53 -0.45
N ILE A 346 3.34 5.22 -0.40
CA ILE A 346 3.84 4.54 0.80
C ILE A 346 5.14 5.20 1.26
N SER A 347 6.07 5.46 0.33
CA SER A 347 7.35 6.11 0.64
C SER A 347 7.14 7.50 1.20
N TRP A 348 6.33 8.35 0.57
CA TRP A 348 6.05 9.71 1.08
C TRP A 348 5.44 9.71 2.50
N VAL A 349 4.50 8.80 2.78
CA VAL A 349 3.89 8.68 4.12
C VAL A 349 4.87 8.15 5.16
N VAL A 350 5.65 7.10 4.83
CA VAL A 350 6.64 6.51 5.75
C VAL A 350 7.76 7.50 6.04
N THR A 351 8.30 8.19 5.03
CA THR A 351 9.39 9.15 5.24
C THR A 351 8.94 10.39 5.99
N LEU A 352 7.71 10.87 5.81
CA LEU A 352 7.13 11.93 6.65
C LEU A 352 7.01 11.49 8.11
N TYR A 353 6.55 10.26 8.36
CA TYR A 353 6.45 9.70 9.72
C TYR A 353 7.83 9.55 10.38
N THR A 354 8.83 9.01 9.69
CA THR A 354 10.17 8.86 10.28
C THR A 354 10.89 10.19 10.45
N LEU A 355 10.60 11.20 9.62
CA LEU A 355 11.16 12.54 9.80
C LEU A 355 10.54 13.26 11.02
N TRP A 356 9.24 13.07 11.26
CA TRP A 356 8.59 13.51 12.49
C TRP A 356 9.26 12.93 13.74
N GLN A 357 9.58 11.62 13.73
CA GLN A 357 10.27 10.97 14.84
C GLN A 357 11.64 11.60 15.12
N MET A 358 12.40 11.93 14.08
CA MET A 358 13.70 12.63 14.24
C MET A 358 13.52 14.02 14.88
N VAL A 359 12.54 14.80 14.42
CA VAL A 359 12.26 16.16 14.93
C VAL A 359 11.85 16.15 16.42
N GLU A 360 11.09 15.14 16.85
CA GLU A 360 10.74 14.92 18.25
C GLU A 360 11.91 14.37 19.10
N MET A 361 12.82 13.59 18.50
CA MET A 361 14.00 13.03 19.19
C MET A 361 15.15 14.03 19.37
N HIS A 362 15.18 15.17 18.66
CA HIS A 362 16.20 16.22 18.81
C HIS A 362 16.32 16.76 20.25
N GLU A 363 15.19 16.89 20.95
CA GLU A 363 15.08 17.55 22.26
C GLU A 363 14.33 16.69 23.29
N MET A 364 14.53 15.37 23.21
CA MET A 364 13.89 14.36 24.06
C MET A 364 14.38 14.37 25.54
N VAL A 365 15.54 14.97 25.82
CA VAL A 365 16.12 15.09 27.17
C VAL A 365 16.09 16.56 27.59
N PRO A 366 15.45 16.92 28.71
CA PRO A 366 15.44 18.30 29.19
C PRO A 366 16.85 18.88 29.32
N GLY A 367 17.10 20.02 28.67
CA GLY A 367 18.39 20.70 28.69
C GLY A 367 19.48 20.10 27.79
N LYS A 368 19.22 19.02 27.04
CA LYS A 368 20.14 18.49 26.03
C LYS A 368 19.48 18.42 24.65
N ARG A 369 20.16 19.00 23.66
CA ARG A 369 19.89 18.81 22.23
C ARG A 369 20.76 17.69 21.68
N PHE A 370 20.28 17.03 20.62
CA PHE A 370 21.05 16.09 19.82
C PHE A 370 21.23 16.72 18.43
N ASP A 371 22.26 17.55 18.30
CA ASP A 371 22.47 18.41 17.12
C ASP A 371 23.12 17.65 15.94
N ARG A 372 23.41 16.35 16.11
CA ARG A 372 23.95 15.45 15.08
C ARG A 372 23.23 14.10 15.03
N TYR A 373 23.01 13.57 13.83
CA TYR A 373 22.37 12.27 13.61
C TYR A 373 23.14 11.13 14.33
N HIS A 374 24.47 11.15 14.36
CA HIS A 374 25.27 10.17 15.11
C HIS A 374 25.16 10.29 16.64
N GLU A 375 24.96 11.48 17.21
CA GLU A 375 24.81 11.67 18.67
C GLU A 375 23.52 11.03 19.18
N LEU A 376 22.42 11.17 18.42
CA LEU A 376 21.17 10.48 18.70
C LEU A 376 21.36 8.96 18.62
N GLY A 377 22.10 8.47 17.62
CA GLY A 377 22.50 7.06 17.51
C GLY A 377 23.31 6.56 18.70
N GLN A 378 24.26 7.35 19.19
CA GLN A 378 25.05 7.04 20.39
C GLN A 378 24.19 7.01 21.66
N HIS A 379 23.14 7.83 21.75
CA HIS A 379 22.18 7.77 22.86
C HIS A 379 21.26 6.55 22.76
N ALA A 380 20.77 6.23 21.55
CA ALA A 380 19.84 5.14 21.30
C ALA A 380 20.46 3.73 21.36
N PHE A 381 21.77 3.60 21.10
CA PHE A 381 22.49 2.32 21.01
C PHE A 381 23.73 2.20 21.91
N GLY A 382 24.14 3.28 22.59
CA GLY A 382 25.37 3.36 23.38
C GLY A 382 26.57 3.89 22.58
N GLU A 383 27.50 4.55 23.28
CA GLU A 383 28.52 5.44 22.70
C GLU A 383 29.36 4.85 21.55
N LYS A 384 29.71 3.55 21.63
CA LYS A 384 30.49 2.86 20.59
C LYS A 384 29.61 2.27 19.50
N LEU A 385 28.56 1.54 19.89
CA LEU A 385 27.70 0.82 18.93
C LEU A 385 26.91 1.79 18.05
N GLY A 386 26.46 2.92 18.61
CA GLY A 386 25.81 3.99 17.84
C GLY A 386 26.70 4.53 16.73
N LEU A 387 27.98 4.82 17.01
CA LEU A 387 28.94 5.25 15.98
C LEU A 387 29.11 4.19 14.89
N TYR A 388 29.32 2.93 15.26
CA TYR A 388 29.55 1.84 14.30
C TYR A 388 28.33 1.53 13.40
N ILE A 389 27.10 1.74 13.89
CA ILE A 389 25.88 1.59 13.08
C ILE A 389 25.68 2.82 12.19
N VAL A 390 25.79 4.01 12.76
CA VAL A 390 25.25 5.23 12.16
C VAL A 390 26.25 5.95 11.25
N VAL A 391 27.49 6.17 11.71
CA VAL A 391 28.47 6.99 10.97
C VAL A 391 28.80 6.42 9.58
N PRO A 392 28.98 5.09 9.38
CA PRO A 392 29.19 4.55 8.05
C PRO A 392 28.01 4.79 7.10
N GLN A 393 26.78 4.68 7.59
CA GLN A 393 25.58 4.88 6.77
C GLN A 393 25.36 6.35 6.43
N GLN A 394 25.57 7.24 7.41
CA GLN A 394 25.52 8.70 7.23
C GLN A 394 26.55 9.17 6.18
N LEU A 395 27.81 8.73 6.29
CA LEU A 395 28.86 9.06 5.31
C LEU A 395 28.54 8.58 3.90
N ILE A 396 28.05 7.33 3.76
CA ILE A 396 27.74 6.77 2.43
C ILE A 396 26.55 7.51 1.80
N VAL A 397 25.58 7.96 2.60
CA VAL A 397 24.52 8.88 2.15
C VAL A 397 25.14 10.21 1.69
N GLU A 398 25.85 10.92 2.54
CA GLU A 398 26.26 12.32 2.30
C GLU A 398 27.25 12.45 1.14
N VAL A 399 28.30 11.62 1.14
CA VAL A 399 29.25 11.54 0.02
C VAL A 399 28.54 11.05 -1.25
N GLY A 400 27.56 10.15 -1.11
CA GLY A 400 26.77 9.63 -2.22
C GLY A 400 25.89 10.67 -2.90
N VAL A 401 25.19 11.51 -2.12
CA VAL A 401 24.44 12.66 -2.66
C VAL A 401 25.39 13.62 -3.39
N CYS A 402 26.52 13.97 -2.78
CA CYS A 402 27.51 14.86 -3.37
C CYS A 402 28.02 14.36 -4.75
N ILE A 403 28.26 13.06 -4.89
CA ILE A 403 28.65 12.43 -6.18
C ILE A 403 27.51 12.51 -7.20
N VAL A 404 26.27 12.16 -6.81
CA VAL A 404 25.09 12.23 -7.69
C VAL A 404 24.85 13.67 -8.18
N TYR A 405 25.02 14.65 -7.29
CA TYR A 405 24.90 16.07 -7.59
C TYR A 405 25.98 16.56 -8.57
N MET A 406 27.25 16.18 -8.40
CA MET A 406 28.31 16.48 -9.37
C MET A 406 27.98 15.95 -10.78
N VAL A 407 27.46 14.73 -10.89
CA VAL A 407 27.02 14.15 -12.18
C VAL A 407 25.79 14.86 -12.74
N THR A 408 24.83 15.22 -11.88
CA THR A 408 23.56 15.86 -12.29
C THR A 408 23.77 17.29 -12.79
N GLY A 409 24.60 18.07 -12.09
CA GLY A 409 25.02 19.40 -12.52
C GLY A 409 25.78 19.35 -13.85
N GLY A 410 26.74 18.43 -13.97
CA GLY A 410 27.48 18.21 -15.23
C GLY A 410 26.59 17.78 -16.41
N LYS A 411 25.64 16.85 -16.20
CA LYS A 411 24.64 16.47 -17.22
C LYS A 411 23.83 17.69 -17.68
N SER A 412 23.37 18.50 -16.73
CA SER A 412 22.50 19.65 -16.98
C SER A 412 23.24 20.77 -17.72
N LEU A 413 24.49 21.07 -17.35
CA LEU A 413 25.36 21.97 -18.12
C LEU A 413 25.61 21.46 -19.54
N GLN A 414 25.81 20.15 -19.73
CA GLN A 414 26.00 19.57 -21.07
C GLN A 414 24.74 19.67 -21.95
N LYS A 415 23.54 19.41 -21.39
CA LYS A 415 22.26 19.59 -22.12
C LYS A 415 22.02 21.08 -22.40
N PHE A 416 22.28 21.99 -21.46
CA PHE A 416 22.22 23.44 -21.69
C PHE A 416 23.12 23.89 -22.85
N HIS A 417 24.40 23.51 -22.82
CA HIS A 417 25.35 23.81 -23.91
C HIS A 417 24.82 23.30 -25.26
N LYS A 418 24.36 22.04 -25.33
CA LYS A 418 23.77 21.47 -26.56
C LYS A 418 22.48 22.15 -27.05
N LEU A 419 21.79 22.93 -26.22
CA LEU A 419 20.54 23.63 -26.58
C LEU A 419 20.75 25.11 -26.96
N VAL A 420 21.88 25.71 -26.56
CA VAL A 420 22.16 27.15 -26.75
C VAL A 420 23.31 27.41 -27.74
N CYS A 421 24.17 26.42 -27.96
CA CYS A 421 25.26 26.47 -28.94
C CYS A 421 24.71 26.59 -30.37
N ILE A 422 25.10 27.66 -31.08
CA ILE A 422 24.81 27.84 -32.51
C ILE A 422 25.85 27.04 -33.30
N ASP A 423 25.42 26.32 -34.33
CA ASP A 423 26.29 25.41 -35.08
C ASP A 423 27.39 26.11 -35.88
N PRO A 424 28.57 25.47 -36.07
CA PRO A 424 28.88 24.08 -35.74
C PRO A 424 29.34 23.88 -34.27
N CYS A 425 28.60 23.10 -33.49
CA CYS A 425 28.89 22.93 -32.08
C CYS A 425 29.99 21.90 -31.77
N LYS A 426 31.00 22.27 -30.97
CA LYS A 426 32.08 21.37 -30.56
C LYS A 426 31.60 20.34 -29.52
N HIS A 427 31.83 19.05 -29.78
CA HIS A 427 31.44 17.98 -28.85
C HIS A 427 32.35 17.89 -27.62
N ILE A 428 31.92 18.47 -26.49
CA ILE A 428 32.64 18.46 -25.21
C ILE A 428 32.18 17.26 -24.35
N LYS A 429 33.13 16.49 -23.80
CA LYS A 429 32.87 15.33 -22.94
C LYS A 429 32.23 15.73 -21.61
N LEU A 430 31.35 14.88 -21.08
CA LEU A 430 30.63 15.10 -19.81
C LEU A 430 31.58 15.43 -18.64
N THR A 431 32.76 14.79 -18.60
CA THR A 431 33.80 15.01 -17.58
C THR A 431 34.21 16.48 -17.46
N PHE A 432 34.28 17.24 -18.55
CA PHE A 432 34.61 18.67 -18.49
C PHE A 432 33.48 19.49 -17.88
N PHE A 433 32.22 19.17 -18.18
CA PHE A 433 31.07 19.82 -17.54
C PHE A 433 30.97 19.49 -16.06
N ILE A 434 31.33 18.26 -15.64
CA ILE A 434 31.45 17.89 -14.23
C ILE A 434 32.58 18.70 -13.55
N MET A 435 33.75 18.86 -14.18
CA MET A 435 34.83 19.68 -13.62
C MET A 435 34.47 21.18 -13.54
N ILE A 436 33.76 21.72 -14.53
CA ILE A 436 33.24 23.10 -14.49
C ILE A 436 32.25 23.25 -13.32
N PHE A 437 31.31 22.31 -13.16
CA PHE A 437 30.37 22.30 -12.05
C PHE A 437 31.09 22.21 -10.69
N ALA A 438 32.05 21.28 -10.56
CA ALA A 438 32.87 21.11 -9.37
C ALA A 438 33.64 22.38 -8.99
N SER A 439 34.15 23.16 -9.95
CA SER A 439 34.90 24.39 -9.69
C SER A 439 34.11 25.42 -8.86
N VAL A 440 32.77 25.44 -8.99
CA VAL A 440 31.90 26.29 -8.16
C VAL A 440 31.85 25.80 -6.72
N HIS A 441 31.88 24.48 -6.51
CA HIS A 441 31.89 23.88 -5.17
C HIS A 441 33.21 24.09 -4.43
N PHE A 442 34.36 24.11 -5.12
CA PHE A 442 35.65 24.49 -4.52
C PHE A 442 35.61 25.91 -3.92
N VAL A 443 34.84 26.84 -4.49
CA VAL A 443 34.67 28.18 -3.91
C VAL A 443 33.68 28.15 -2.76
N LEU A 444 32.48 27.59 -2.98
CA LEU A 444 31.39 27.64 -2.00
C LEU A 444 31.62 26.76 -0.76
N SER A 445 32.48 25.74 -0.81
CA SER A 445 32.82 24.93 0.37
C SER A 445 33.51 25.71 1.49
N HIS A 446 34.06 26.90 1.18
CA HIS A 446 34.68 27.80 2.15
C HIS A 446 33.68 28.60 3.00
N LEU A 447 32.37 28.40 2.82
CA LEU A 447 31.35 29.02 3.66
C LEU A 447 31.24 28.28 5.02
N PRO A 448 31.26 28.98 6.17
CA PRO A 448 31.59 28.34 7.45
C PRO A 448 30.43 27.65 8.19
N ASN A 449 29.17 27.77 7.73
CA ASN A 449 28.00 27.13 8.36
C ASN A 449 26.73 27.24 7.51
N PHE A 450 25.68 26.54 7.94
CA PHE A 450 24.33 26.54 7.34
C PHE A 450 23.69 27.93 7.21
N ASN A 451 23.90 28.86 8.16
CA ASN A 451 23.32 30.20 8.06
C ASN A 451 23.97 31.01 6.92
N SER A 452 25.28 30.82 6.68
CA SER A 452 26.02 31.46 5.58
C SER A 452 25.58 30.99 4.19
N ILE A 453 24.98 29.79 4.05
CA ILE A 453 24.42 29.28 2.78
C ILE A 453 22.91 29.54 2.63
N SER A 454 22.26 30.20 3.60
CA SER A 454 20.79 30.38 3.63
C SER A 454 20.21 30.99 2.35
N GLY A 455 20.84 32.03 1.79
CA GLY A 455 20.42 32.63 0.51
C GLY A 455 20.58 31.69 -0.70
N VAL A 456 21.61 30.84 -0.71
CA VAL A 456 21.85 29.83 -1.76
C VAL A 456 20.83 28.69 -1.63
N SER A 457 20.49 28.29 -0.41
CA SER A 457 19.45 27.30 -0.11
C SER A 457 18.06 27.79 -0.54
N LEU A 458 17.71 29.06 -0.23
CA LEU A 458 16.46 29.68 -0.68
C LEU A 458 16.37 29.74 -2.21
N ALA A 459 17.45 30.15 -2.88
CA ALA A 459 17.51 30.12 -4.34
C ALA A 459 17.30 28.69 -4.87
N ALA A 460 17.98 27.69 -4.30
CA ALA A 460 17.83 26.30 -4.69
C ALA A 460 16.40 25.76 -4.52
N ALA A 461 15.69 26.16 -3.46
CA ALA A 461 14.29 25.78 -3.23
C ALA A 461 13.31 26.41 -4.25
N VAL A 462 13.54 27.67 -4.64
CA VAL A 462 12.76 28.32 -5.72
C VAL A 462 13.04 27.66 -7.07
N MET A 463 14.29 27.27 -7.33
CA MET A 463 14.69 26.60 -8.57
C MET A 463 14.10 25.18 -8.72
N SER A 464 13.95 24.40 -7.64
CA SER A 464 13.34 23.06 -7.73
C SER A 464 11.84 23.09 -8.01
N LEU A 465 11.11 24.00 -7.36
CA LEU A 465 9.73 24.33 -7.73
C LEU A 465 9.64 24.72 -9.22
N SER A 466 10.57 25.55 -9.69
CA SER A 466 10.58 26.06 -11.07
C SER A 466 10.85 24.97 -12.10
N TYR A 467 11.94 24.18 -11.98
CA TYR A 467 12.24 23.14 -12.98
C TYR A 467 11.25 21.97 -12.92
N SER A 468 10.71 21.62 -11.74
CA SER A 468 9.68 20.57 -11.64
C SER A 468 8.38 21.01 -12.31
N THR A 469 7.98 22.27 -12.11
CA THR A 469 6.82 22.84 -12.79
C THR A 469 7.00 22.81 -14.30
N ILE A 470 8.14 23.31 -14.81
CA ILE A 470 8.47 23.26 -16.24
C ILE A 470 8.42 21.82 -16.78
N ALA A 471 8.96 20.84 -16.04
CA ALA A 471 8.99 19.45 -16.47
C ALA A 471 7.60 18.86 -16.69
N TRP A 472 6.66 19.02 -15.73
CA TRP A 472 5.32 18.46 -15.89
C TRP A 472 4.41 19.30 -16.79
N THR A 473 4.52 20.63 -16.81
CA THR A 473 3.71 21.47 -17.72
C THR A 473 4.10 21.24 -19.17
N THR A 474 5.40 21.17 -19.48
CA THR A 474 5.87 20.91 -20.86
C THR A 474 5.58 19.46 -21.29
N ALA A 475 5.49 18.51 -20.36
CA ALA A 475 5.01 17.17 -20.66
C ALA A 475 3.52 17.16 -21.03
N LEU A 476 2.65 17.86 -20.27
CA LEU A 476 1.23 18.00 -20.62
C LEU A 476 1.03 18.66 -22.00
N ASP A 477 1.70 19.79 -22.24
CA ASP A 477 1.59 20.58 -23.48
C ASP A 477 1.95 19.75 -24.73
N LYS A 478 2.94 18.85 -24.61
CA LYS A 478 3.35 17.97 -25.71
C LYS A 478 2.33 16.86 -26.05
N GLY A 479 1.37 16.60 -25.16
CA GLY A 479 0.36 15.55 -25.29
C GLY A 479 0.93 14.12 -25.20
N VAL A 480 0.06 13.14 -24.98
CA VAL A 480 0.43 11.71 -24.98
C VAL A 480 1.08 11.37 -26.33
N GLN A 481 2.27 10.80 -26.30
CA GLN A 481 3.04 10.55 -27.52
C GLN A 481 2.44 9.39 -28.35
N PRO A 482 2.49 9.43 -29.69
CA PRO A 482 2.18 8.26 -30.50
C PRO A 482 3.12 7.10 -30.12
N ASP A 483 2.59 5.88 -30.22
CA ASP A 483 3.30 4.63 -29.89
C ASP A 483 3.82 4.52 -28.45
N VAL A 484 3.16 5.20 -27.49
CA VAL A 484 3.45 5.06 -26.06
C VAL A 484 3.12 3.65 -25.56
N GLU A 485 4.14 2.93 -25.08
CA GLU A 485 3.93 1.71 -24.30
C GLU A 485 3.85 2.02 -22.80
N TYR A 486 2.81 1.50 -22.14
CA TYR A 486 2.75 1.40 -20.68
C TYR A 486 3.28 0.02 -20.20
N GLY A 487 3.22 -0.22 -18.89
CA GLY A 487 3.72 -1.45 -18.26
C GLY A 487 5.24 -1.48 -18.07
N TYR A 488 5.84 -2.66 -18.17
CA TYR A 488 7.24 -2.88 -17.80
C TYR A 488 8.22 -2.73 -18.98
N LYS A 489 9.13 -1.74 -18.90
CA LYS A 489 10.24 -1.50 -19.84
C LYS A 489 11.05 -2.75 -20.24
N ALA A 490 11.16 -3.74 -19.36
CA ALA A 490 11.88 -4.99 -19.62
C ALA A 490 10.90 -6.12 -19.98
N LYS A 491 10.97 -6.59 -21.24
CA LYS A 491 10.12 -7.68 -21.77
C LYS A 491 10.44 -9.09 -21.22
N SER A 492 11.46 -9.23 -20.37
CA SER A 492 11.83 -10.52 -19.74
C SER A 492 11.66 -10.46 -18.23
N THR A 493 11.05 -11.50 -17.64
CA THR A 493 10.70 -11.58 -16.20
C THR A 493 11.86 -11.21 -15.27
N VAL A 494 13.07 -11.68 -15.59
CA VAL A 494 14.29 -11.38 -14.85
C VAL A 494 14.61 -9.89 -14.92
N GLY A 495 14.55 -9.29 -16.12
CA GLY A 495 14.72 -7.86 -16.30
C GLY A 495 13.64 -7.05 -15.57
N THR A 496 12.39 -7.49 -15.59
CA THR A 496 11.27 -6.85 -14.87
C THR A 496 11.55 -6.75 -13.37
N VAL A 497 11.93 -7.86 -12.72
CA VAL A 497 12.21 -7.91 -11.28
C VAL A 497 13.37 -6.99 -10.89
N PHE A 498 14.49 -7.05 -11.62
CA PHE A 498 15.64 -6.19 -11.32
C PHE A 498 15.36 -4.70 -11.58
N ASN A 499 14.60 -4.37 -12.63
CA ASN A 499 14.22 -2.99 -12.91
C ASN A 499 13.26 -2.44 -11.83
N PHE A 500 12.32 -3.26 -11.35
CA PHE A 500 11.47 -2.93 -10.21
C PHE A 500 12.30 -2.70 -8.92
N PHE A 501 13.29 -3.55 -8.64
CA PHE A 501 14.22 -3.35 -7.52
C PHE A 501 15.04 -2.06 -7.66
N SER A 502 15.50 -1.69 -8.86
CA SER A 502 16.15 -0.38 -9.07
C SER A 502 15.20 0.75 -8.71
N ALA A 503 13.97 0.73 -9.23
CA ALA A 503 12.97 1.77 -9.00
C ALA A 503 12.58 1.92 -7.51
N LEU A 504 12.57 0.83 -6.73
CA LEU A 504 12.42 0.89 -5.27
C LEU A 504 13.53 1.71 -4.60
N GLY A 505 14.78 1.54 -5.07
CA GLY A 505 15.92 2.33 -4.61
C GLY A 505 15.89 3.77 -5.10
N ASP A 506 15.46 4.00 -6.33
CA ASP A 506 15.36 5.34 -6.92
C ASP A 506 14.27 6.17 -6.20
N VAL A 507 13.14 5.56 -5.78
CA VAL A 507 12.14 6.21 -4.91
C VAL A 507 12.65 6.42 -3.48
N ALA A 508 13.41 5.47 -2.92
CA ALA A 508 14.02 5.62 -1.60
C ALA A 508 15.06 6.76 -1.58
N PHE A 509 15.79 6.98 -2.68
CA PHE A 509 16.69 8.12 -2.88
C PHE A 509 15.92 9.44 -3.00
N ALA A 510 14.78 9.46 -3.72
CA ALA A 510 14.02 10.69 -3.95
C ALA A 510 13.58 11.40 -2.65
N TYR A 511 13.25 10.64 -1.61
CA TYR A 511 12.83 11.15 -0.30
C TYR A 511 13.98 11.25 0.74
N ALA A 512 15.23 11.37 0.28
CA ALA A 512 16.38 11.63 1.13
C ALA A 512 16.27 12.96 1.91
N GLY A 513 16.77 12.99 3.15
CA GLY A 513 16.86 14.20 3.97
C GLY A 513 17.06 13.95 5.48
N HIS A 514 16.71 12.77 5.97
CA HIS A 514 16.70 12.43 7.41
C HIS A 514 18.05 12.51 8.09
N ASN A 515 19.14 12.32 7.33
CA ASN A 515 20.52 12.38 7.84
C ASN A 515 21.06 13.80 8.08
N VAL A 516 20.36 14.85 7.61
CA VAL A 516 20.72 16.26 7.85
C VAL A 516 19.64 17.02 8.65
N VAL A 517 18.57 16.35 9.08
CA VAL A 517 17.42 17.02 9.69
C VAL A 517 17.74 17.59 11.08
N LEU A 518 18.61 16.92 11.85
CA LEU A 518 18.97 17.38 13.19
C LEU A 518 19.92 18.58 13.12
N GLU A 519 20.83 18.54 12.15
CA GLU A 519 21.79 19.58 11.79
C GLU A 519 21.08 20.85 11.33
N ILE A 520 19.99 20.72 10.55
CA ILE A 520 19.09 21.83 10.19
C ILE A 520 18.33 22.33 11.43
N GLN A 521 17.72 21.44 12.22
CA GLN A 521 16.96 21.83 13.41
C GLN A 521 17.83 22.49 14.49
N ALA A 522 19.11 22.13 14.57
CA ALA A 522 20.09 22.74 15.47
C ALA A 522 20.22 24.25 15.24
N THR A 523 20.06 24.72 13.99
CA THR A 523 20.09 26.16 13.65
C THR A 523 18.91 26.96 14.21
N ILE A 524 17.79 26.30 14.53
CA ILE A 524 16.58 26.95 15.07
C ILE A 524 16.81 27.25 16.56
N PRO A 525 16.65 28.50 17.02
CA PRO A 525 16.72 28.84 18.44
C PRO A 525 15.72 28.06 19.28
N SER A 526 16.15 27.61 20.47
CA SER A 526 15.37 26.76 21.36
C SER A 526 15.46 27.26 22.79
N THR A 527 14.34 27.26 23.52
CA THR A 527 14.28 27.51 24.97
C THR A 527 13.36 26.47 25.64
N PRO A 528 13.43 26.27 26.97
CA PRO A 528 12.55 25.31 27.67
C PRO A 528 11.05 25.56 27.44
N GLU A 529 10.66 26.82 27.21
CA GLU A 529 9.29 27.25 26.95
C GLU A 529 8.91 27.19 25.46
N LYS A 530 9.92 27.18 24.58
CA LYS A 530 9.78 27.21 23.10
C LYS A 530 10.81 26.26 22.45
N PRO A 531 10.58 24.93 22.49
CA PRO A 531 11.48 23.95 21.89
C PRO A 531 11.48 24.05 20.36
N SER A 532 12.65 23.85 19.75
CA SER A 532 12.88 23.99 18.29
C SER A 532 12.03 23.05 17.44
N LYS A 533 11.60 21.92 18.01
CA LYS A 533 10.74 20.93 17.32
C LYS A 533 9.40 21.51 16.84
N GLY A 534 8.85 22.50 17.54
CA GLY A 534 7.58 23.14 17.16
C GLY A 534 7.67 23.93 15.85
N PRO A 535 8.59 24.90 15.73
CA PRO A 535 8.92 25.55 14.46
C PRO A 535 9.39 24.57 13.38
N MET A 536 10.28 23.62 13.72
CA MET A 536 10.82 22.65 12.76
C MET A 536 9.73 21.80 12.11
N TRP A 537 8.79 21.28 12.90
CA TRP A 537 7.70 20.44 12.39
C TRP A 537 6.78 21.19 11.41
N LYS A 538 6.53 22.50 11.65
CA LYS A 538 5.82 23.35 10.68
C LYS A 538 6.58 23.48 9.36
N GLY A 539 7.91 23.69 9.43
CA GLY A 539 8.78 23.71 8.26
C GLY A 539 8.76 22.40 7.48
N VAL A 540 8.85 21.26 8.18
CA VAL A 540 8.79 19.91 7.59
C VAL A 540 7.47 19.65 6.87
N ILE A 541 6.32 20.02 7.45
CA ILE A 541 5.01 19.87 6.78
C ILE A 541 4.97 20.68 5.46
N VAL A 542 5.41 21.94 5.49
CA VAL A 542 5.43 22.80 4.28
C VAL A 542 6.39 22.21 3.23
N ALA A 543 7.56 21.74 3.63
CA ALA A 543 8.52 21.09 2.75
C ALA A 543 7.95 19.81 2.12
N TYR A 544 7.26 18.95 2.87
CA TYR A 544 6.67 17.72 2.33
C TYR A 544 5.48 17.94 1.39
N ILE A 545 4.74 19.04 1.57
CA ILE A 545 3.72 19.49 0.61
C ILE A 545 4.39 19.98 -0.68
N VAL A 546 5.46 20.78 -0.58
CA VAL A 546 6.25 21.22 -1.75
C VAL A 546 6.86 20.04 -2.50
N VAL A 547 7.44 19.07 -1.78
CA VAL A 547 7.98 17.83 -2.37
C VAL A 547 6.89 17.04 -3.09
N ALA A 548 5.69 16.91 -2.51
CA ALA A 548 4.57 16.25 -3.17
C ALA A 548 4.16 16.96 -4.47
N LEU A 549 4.05 18.30 -4.44
CA LEU A 549 3.73 19.14 -5.61
C LEU A 549 4.82 19.10 -6.70
N CYS A 550 6.08 18.89 -6.34
CA CYS A 550 7.17 18.71 -7.31
C CYS A 550 7.20 17.28 -7.89
N TYR A 551 7.10 16.25 -7.04
CA TYR A 551 7.37 14.86 -7.45
C TYR A 551 6.17 14.16 -8.07
N PHE A 552 4.97 14.30 -7.49
CA PHE A 552 3.80 13.54 -7.95
C PHE A 552 3.38 13.95 -9.37
N PRO A 553 3.25 15.25 -9.70
CA PRO A 553 2.98 15.66 -11.08
C PRO A 553 4.07 15.20 -12.06
N VAL A 554 5.36 15.39 -11.72
CA VAL A 554 6.46 14.99 -12.62
C VAL A 554 6.49 13.49 -12.88
N ALA A 555 6.31 12.65 -11.85
CA ALA A 555 6.30 11.20 -12.01
C ALA A 555 5.05 10.70 -12.76
N LEU A 556 3.85 11.15 -12.35
CA LEU A 556 2.59 10.66 -12.90
C LEU A 556 2.35 11.17 -14.32
N ILE A 557 2.53 12.47 -14.57
CA ILE A 557 2.38 13.06 -15.91
C ILE A 557 3.52 12.60 -16.81
N GLY A 558 4.77 12.57 -16.31
CA GLY A 558 5.92 12.11 -17.09
C GLY A 558 5.73 10.70 -17.61
N TYR A 559 5.28 9.77 -16.75
CA TYR A 559 4.98 8.40 -17.18
C TYR A 559 3.69 8.31 -18.01
N TRP A 560 2.65 9.11 -17.74
CA TRP A 560 1.43 9.09 -18.57
C TRP A 560 1.67 9.59 -20.00
N ILE A 561 2.55 10.56 -20.19
CA ILE A 561 2.87 11.18 -21.49
C ILE A 561 3.87 10.33 -22.30
N TYR A 562 4.87 9.73 -21.65
CA TYR A 562 6.00 9.05 -22.31
C TYR A 562 6.08 7.53 -22.06
N GLY A 563 5.36 6.99 -21.08
CA GLY A 563 5.38 5.56 -20.74
C GLY A 563 6.79 5.00 -20.56
N ASN A 564 7.06 3.87 -21.23
CA ASN A 564 8.36 3.21 -21.24
C ASN A 564 9.48 4.05 -21.88
N ALA A 565 9.18 5.09 -22.65
CA ALA A 565 10.18 5.92 -23.34
C ALA A 565 10.77 7.07 -22.48
N VAL A 566 10.32 7.28 -21.23
CA VAL A 566 10.89 8.31 -20.34
C VAL A 566 12.33 7.99 -19.92
N ASP A 567 13.24 8.96 -19.95
CA ASP A 567 14.65 8.79 -19.52
C ASP A 567 14.81 8.76 -17.99
N ASP A 568 16.06 8.60 -17.52
CA ASP A 568 16.41 8.73 -16.10
C ASP A 568 16.22 10.15 -15.55
N ASN A 569 16.20 11.15 -16.44
CA ASN A 569 15.86 12.54 -16.15
C ASN A 569 14.91 13.06 -17.24
N ILE A 570 13.67 13.39 -16.86
CA ILE A 570 12.61 13.88 -17.76
C ILE A 570 13.01 15.15 -18.57
N LEU A 571 13.92 15.99 -18.06
CA LEU A 571 14.45 17.15 -18.78
C LEU A 571 15.39 16.76 -19.94
N ILE A 572 15.80 15.50 -20.03
CA ILE A 572 16.52 14.94 -21.18
C ILE A 572 15.51 14.47 -22.25
N THR A 573 14.42 13.84 -21.85
CA THR A 573 13.30 13.39 -22.72
C THR A 573 12.59 14.57 -23.41
N LEU A 574 12.51 15.70 -22.70
CA LEU A 574 12.00 16.97 -23.24
C LEU A 574 12.99 17.56 -24.26
N ASN A 575 12.47 17.94 -25.43
CA ASN A 575 13.26 18.45 -26.56
C ASN A 575 12.68 19.71 -27.25
N LYS A 576 11.44 20.13 -26.94
CA LYS A 576 10.86 21.43 -27.30
C LYS A 576 9.96 21.94 -26.15
N PRO A 577 9.79 23.27 -25.97
CA PRO A 577 10.52 24.34 -26.63
C PRO A 577 11.94 24.53 -26.05
N THR A 578 12.93 24.72 -26.93
CA THR A 578 14.38 24.67 -26.62
C THR A 578 14.80 25.59 -25.47
N TRP A 579 14.34 26.85 -25.50
CA TRP A 579 14.72 27.87 -24.50
C TRP A 579 14.25 27.53 -23.08
N LEU A 580 13.06 26.94 -22.96
CA LEU A 580 12.44 26.60 -21.68
C LEU A 580 13.14 25.40 -21.03
N ILE A 581 13.55 24.43 -21.85
CA ILE A 581 14.34 23.27 -21.40
C ILE A 581 15.77 23.70 -21.03
N ALA A 582 16.37 24.62 -21.78
CA ALA A 582 17.66 25.21 -21.43
C ALA A 582 17.59 25.94 -20.08
N MET A 583 16.55 26.76 -19.86
CA MET A 583 16.27 27.43 -18.60
C MET A 583 16.10 26.41 -17.44
N ALA A 584 15.29 25.36 -17.62
CA ALA A 584 15.10 24.32 -16.61
C ALA A 584 16.40 23.57 -16.26
N ASN A 585 17.29 23.32 -17.23
CA ASN A 585 18.59 22.72 -16.96
C ASN A 585 19.49 23.66 -16.14
N MET A 586 19.45 24.97 -16.37
CA MET A 586 20.16 25.95 -15.52
C MET A 586 19.54 26.08 -14.12
N PHE A 587 18.23 25.94 -13.99
CA PHE A 587 17.57 25.87 -12.68
C PHE A 587 18.01 24.62 -11.91
N VAL A 588 18.16 23.46 -12.56
CA VAL A 588 18.77 22.27 -11.93
C VAL A 588 20.22 22.56 -11.49
N VAL A 589 21.04 23.22 -12.32
CA VAL A 589 22.41 23.61 -11.94
C VAL A 589 22.42 24.46 -10.67
N VAL A 590 21.59 25.51 -10.59
CA VAL A 590 21.52 26.38 -9.39
C VAL A 590 20.94 25.65 -8.17
N HIS A 591 19.94 24.78 -8.36
CA HIS A 591 19.41 23.95 -7.27
C HIS A 591 20.49 23.03 -6.69
N VAL A 592 21.15 22.27 -7.55
CA VAL A 592 22.15 21.27 -7.15
C VAL A 592 23.39 21.94 -6.53
N ILE A 593 23.73 23.18 -6.94
CA ILE A 593 24.77 24.00 -6.29
C ILE A 593 24.46 24.22 -4.80
N GLY A 594 23.23 24.61 -4.46
CA GLY A 594 22.81 24.84 -3.08
C GLY A 594 22.65 23.55 -2.29
N SER A 595 21.98 22.55 -2.87
CA SER A 595 21.73 21.26 -2.22
C SER A 595 23.02 20.52 -1.86
N TYR A 596 24.08 20.61 -2.67
CA TYR A 596 25.39 20.03 -2.32
C TYR A 596 25.95 20.58 -0.99
N GLN A 597 25.84 21.89 -0.74
CA GLN A 597 26.38 22.48 0.48
C GLN A 597 25.67 21.95 1.73
N ILE A 598 24.38 21.64 1.62
CA ILE A 598 23.59 21.05 2.71
C ILE A 598 24.11 19.66 3.09
N TYR A 599 24.47 18.82 2.12
CA TYR A 599 24.99 17.46 2.36
C TYR A 599 26.50 17.39 2.60
N ALA A 600 27.28 18.38 2.17
CA ALA A 600 28.73 18.42 2.40
C ALA A 600 29.10 18.90 3.82
N MET A 601 28.30 19.81 4.40
CA MET A 601 28.57 20.41 5.72
C MET A 601 28.78 19.40 6.86
N PRO A 602 27.97 18.33 7.05
CA PRO A 602 28.20 17.36 8.13
C PRO A 602 29.48 16.53 7.94
N VAL A 603 29.83 16.22 6.68
CA VAL A 603 31.07 15.53 6.33
C VAL A 603 32.28 16.39 6.70
N PHE A 604 32.23 17.69 6.39
CA PHE A 604 33.27 18.65 6.78
C PHE A 604 33.37 18.76 8.30
N ASP A 605 32.27 19.03 9.02
CA ASP A 605 32.23 19.15 10.49
C ASP A 605 32.82 17.93 11.23
N MET A 606 32.58 16.71 10.72
CA MET A 606 33.18 15.50 11.27
C MET A 606 34.67 15.36 10.95
N ILE A 607 35.09 15.67 9.71
CA ILE A 607 36.52 15.66 9.32
C ILE A 607 37.31 16.69 10.14
N GLU A 608 36.77 17.90 10.29
CA GLU A 608 37.38 18.97 11.10
C GLU A 608 37.37 18.62 12.59
N THR A 609 36.29 18.03 13.11
CA THR A 609 36.26 17.51 14.49
C THR A 609 37.37 16.50 14.75
N VAL A 610 37.67 15.59 13.81
CA VAL A 610 38.80 14.65 13.94
C VAL A 610 40.15 15.37 13.82
N LEU A 611 40.33 16.21 12.80
CA LEU A 611 41.61 16.89 12.55
C LEU A 611 41.98 17.85 13.69
N VAL A 612 41.03 18.64 14.20
CA VAL A 612 41.25 19.61 15.28
C VAL A 612 41.29 18.93 16.65
N LYS A 613 40.27 18.15 17.05
CA LYS A 613 40.15 17.63 18.43
C LYS A 613 40.97 16.36 18.72
N LYS A 614 41.41 15.63 17.69
CA LYS A 614 42.13 14.36 17.84
C LYS A 614 43.53 14.37 17.21
N LEU A 615 43.76 15.17 16.18
CA LEU A 615 45.04 15.28 15.49
C LEU A 615 45.71 16.66 15.65
N ASN A 616 45.10 17.58 16.40
CA ASN A 616 45.62 18.90 16.77
C ASN A 616 46.03 19.80 15.58
N PHE A 617 45.37 19.65 14.42
CA PHE A 617 45.58 20.54 13.27
C PHE A 617 44.99 21.94 13.53
N PRO A 618 45.60 23.01 12.98
CA PRO A 618 44.99 24.33 12.97
C PRO A 618 43.73 24.33 12.08
N PRO A 619 42.61 24.95 12.51
CA PRO A 619 41.32 24.87 11.82
C PRO A 619 41.28 25.56 10.44
N THR A 620 42.36 26.21 10.01
CA THR A 620 42.47 26.83 8.68
C THR A 620 43.04 25.87 7.62
N PHE A 621 43.60 24.72 8.00
CA PHE A 621 44.27 23.79 7.09
C PHE A 621 43.47 22.49 6.83
N THR A 622 42.37 22.30 7.56
CA THR A 622 41.57 21.07 7.59
C THR A 622 40.73 20.87 6.34
N MET A 623 40.04 21.93 5.91
CA MET A 623 39.13 21.93 4.77
C MET A 623 39.79 21.49 3.46
N PHE A 624 41.06 21.83 3.23
CA PHE A 624 41.78 21.50 2.00
C PHE A 624 41.96 19.97 1.78
N ILE A 625 42.11 19.20 2.86
CA ILE A 625 42.41 17.76 2.80
C ILE A 625 41.15 16.95 2.43
N GLY A 626 39.97 17.37 2.87
CA GLY A 626 38.71 16.66 2.61
C GLY A 626 38.26 16.66 1.15
N ILE A 627 38.81 17.53 0.30
CA ILE A 627 38.34 17.78 -1.06
C ILE A 627 38.97 16.80 -2.09
N CYS A 628 40.05 16.10 -1.74
CA CYS A 628 40.90 15.37 -2.68
C CYS A 628 40.38 14.01 -3.20
N PHE A 629 39.13 13.60 -2.89
CA PHE A 629 38.63 12.23 -3.16
C PHE A 629 37.33 12.19 -4.00
N PRO A 630 37.42 12.21 -5.35
CA PRO A 630 36.27 12.02 -6.23
C PRO A 630 35.98 10.53 -6.49
N PHE A 631 34.74 10.09 -6.26
CA PHE A 631 34.29 8.71 -6.55
C PHE A 631 33.11 8.66 -7.54
N PHE A 632 32.83 7.46 -8.08
CA PHE A 632 32.33 7.30 -9.46
C PHE A 632 30.81 7.19 -9.61
N GLY A 633 30.27 7.64 -10.75
CA GLY A 633 28.84 7.69 -11.01
C GLY A 633 28.19 6.35 -11.40
N GLY A 634 27.15 5.96 -10.66
CA GLY A 634 26.24 4.85 -10.98
C GLY A 634 25.23 4.50 -9.88
N LEU A 635 25.06 5.38 -8.88
CA LEU A 635 24.84 4.94 -7.50
C LEU A 635 23.43 5.18 -6.93
N LEU A 636 22.49 5.74 -7.70
CA LEU A 636 21.13 6.12 -7.26
C LEU A 636 20.39 4.97 -6.54
N GLY A 637 19.89 3.97 -7.26
CA GLY A 637 19.21 2.81 -6.65
C GLY A 637 20.10 1.94 -5.75
N PHE A 638 21.44 2.00 -5.90
CA PHE A 638 22.37 1.28 -5.03
C PHE A 638 22.44 1.88 -3.62
N PHE A 639 22.74 3.18 -3.50
CA PHE A 639 22.69 3.87 -2.22
C PHE A 639 21.26 4.02 -1.71
N GLY A 640 20.28 4.24 -2.59
CA GLY A 640 18.85 4.33 -2.29
C GLY A 640 18.38 3.18 -1.40
N GLY A 641 18.76 1.94 -1.77
CA GLY A 641 18.66 0.80 -0.87
C GLY A 641 19.66 0.82 0.28
N PHE A 642 20.95 0.75 -0.02
CA PHE A 642 21.98 0.36 0.96
C PHE A 642 22.22 1.38 2.09
N ALA A 643 21.97 2.67 1.84
CA ALA A 643 22.35 3.77 2.73
C ALA A 643 21.16 4.67 3.11
N PHE A 644 20.24 4.96 2.18
CA PHE A 644 19.03 5.74 2.49
C PHE A 644 17.97 4.91 3.21
N ALA A 645 17.66 3.68 2.78
CA ALA A 645 16.65 2.87 3.48
C ALA A 645 16.95 2.67 5.00
N PRO A 646 18.21 2.45 5.44
CA PRO A 646 18.57 2.52 6.85
C PRO A 646 18.30 3.88 7.50
N THR A 647 18.94 4.96 7.03
CA THR A 647 18.88 6.29 7.65
C THR A 647 17.50 6.95 7.60
N THR A 648 16.67 6.57 6.62
CA THR A 648 15.41 7.24 6.28
C THR A 648 14.18 6.40 6.69
N TYR A 649 14.19 5.07 6.50
CA TYR A 649 13.00 4.23 6.71
C TYR A 649 13.01 3.46 8.03
N PHE A 650 14.18 3.02 8.56
CA PHE A 650 14.18 2.13 9.73
C PHE A 650 15.03 2.55 10.94
N LEU A 651 16.18 3.21 10.79
CA LEU A 651 16.96 3.66 11.95
C LEU A 651 16.16 4.62 12.85
N PRO A 652 15.44 5.64 12.35
CA PRO A 652 14.58 6.48 13.19
C PRO A 652 13.58 5.66 14.00
N CYS A 653 13.01 4.60 13.40
CA CYS A 653 12.08 3.71 14.07
C CYS A 653 12.73 2.82 15.15
N ILE A 654 13.92 2.28 14.89
CA ILE A 654 14.64 1.48 15.89
C ILE A 654 15.07 2.38 17.06
N MET A 655 15.59 3.58 16.79
CA MET A 655 15.95 4.56 17.82
C MET A 655 14.72 4.95 18.66
N TRP A 656 13.58 5.24 18.01
CA TRP A 656 12.32 5.51 18.71
C TRP A 656 11.87 4.34 19.61
N LEU A 657 12.00 3.11 19.14
CA LEU A 657 11.67 1.91 19.92
C LEU A 657 12.63 1.68 21.10
N SER A 658 13.93 1.97 20.96
CA SER A 658 14.91 1.82 22.06
C SER A 658 14.82 2.94 23.09
N ILE A 659 14.48 4.16 22.67
CA ILE A 659 14.31 5.36 23.51
C ILE A 659 12.95 5.32 24.22
N TYR A 660 11.83 5.46 23.49
CA TYR A 660 10.52 5.67 24.07
C TYR A 660 9.85 4.38 24.55
N LYS A 661 10.38 3.21 24.16
CA LYS A 661 9.93 1.86 24.56
C LYS A 661 8.39 1.72 24.57
N PRO A 662 7.69 2.10 23.49
CA PRO A 662 6.22 2.15 23.48
C PRO A 662 5.63 0.77 23.74
N LYS A 663 4.52 0.72 24.49
CA LYS A 663 3.82 -0.51 24.87
C LYS A 663 3.67 -1.46 23.68
N LYS A 664 4.07 -2.72 23.83
CA LYS A 664 3.92 -3.75 22.78
C LYS A 664 2.48 -3.77 22.26
N TRP A 665 2.31 -3.87 20.94
CA TRP A 665 1.02 -3.79 20.24
C TRP A 665 0.27 -2.44 20.34
N SER A 666 0.90 -1.37 20.83
CA SER A 666 0.39 -0.01 20.59
C SER A 666 0.55 0.40 19.12
N LEU A 667 -0.22 1.39 18.66
CA LEU A 667 -0.13 1.91 17.30
C LEU A 667 1.30 2.32 16.94
N SER A 668 1.98 3.09 17.81
CA SER A 668 3.38 3.46 17.59
C SER A 668 4.30 2.24 17.49
N TRP A 669 4.13 1.24 18.36
CA TRP A 669 4.93 0.00 18.29
C TRP A 669 4.74 -0.73 16.95
N ILE A 670 3.49 -0.86 16.48
CA ILE A 670 3.15 -1.53 15.21
C ILE A 670 3.68 -0.74 14.00
N THR A 671 3.42 0.57 13.93
CA THR A 671 3.87 1.43 12.82
C THR A 671 5.40 1.42 12.68
N ASN A 672 6.13 1.49 13.79
CA ASN A 672 7.60 1.37 13.79
C ASN A 672 8.06 0.03 13.20
N TRP A 673 7.46 -1.10 13.59
CA TRP A 673 7.84 -2.41 13.03
C TRP A 673 7.48 -2.57 11.55
N ILE A 674 6.39 -1.97 11.07
CA ILE A 674 6.05 -1.93 9.64
C ILE A 674 7.14 -1.16 8.87
N CYS A 675 7.53 0.03 9.34
CA CYS A 675 8.59 0.83 8.71
C CYS A 675 9.95 0.11 8.74
N ILE A 676 10.26 -0.62 9.82
CA ILE A 676 11.46 -1.45 9.93
C ILE A 676 11.46 -2.59 8.90
N VAL A 677 10.37 -3.35 8.77
CA VAL A 677 10.28 -4.46 7.81
C VAL A 677 10.37 -3.94 6.37
N LEU A 678 9.69 -2.84 6.04
CA LEU A 678 9.76 -2.20 4.72
C LEU A 678 11.18 -1.66 4.43
N GLY A 679 11.79 -0.94 5.36
CA GLY A 679 13.13 -0.37 5.21
C GLY A 679 14.22 -1.45 5.07
N VAL A 680 14.15 -2.53 5.83
CA VAL A 680 15.07 -3.67 5.71
C VAL A 680 14.87 -4.41 4.38
N ALA A 681 13.62 -4.56 3.91
CA ALA A 681 13.35 -5.12 2.59
C ALA A 681 13.95 -4.25 1.47
N LEU A 682 13.72 -2.93 1.51
CA LEU A 682 14.31 -1.96 0.57
C LEU A 682 15.84 -1.99 0.57
N MET A 683 16.46 -2.09 1.76
CA MET A 683 17.92 -2.20 1.93
C MET A 683 18.50 -3.46 1.28
N VAL A 684 17.77 -4.57 1.28
CA VAL A 684 18.22 -5.84 0.68
C VAL A 684 17.94 -5.89 -0.82
N VAL A 685 16.73 -5.55 -1.28
CA VAL A 685 16.35 -5.78 -2.69
C VAL A 685 16.86 -4.69 -3.63
N SER A 686 16.86 -3.42 -3.22
CA SER A 686 17.14 -2.32 -4.15
C SER A 686 18.59 -2.28 -4.65
N PRO A 687 19.62 -2.55 -3.81
CA PRO A 687 21.00 -2.62 -4.28
C PRO A 687 21.25 -3.74 -5.28
N ILE A 688 20.46 -4.83 -5.23
CA ILE A 688 20.52 -5.93 -6.20
C ILE A 688 20.04 -5.45 -7.59
N GLY A 689 19.01 -4.60 -7.64
CA GLY A 689 18.58 -3.90 -8.86
C GLY A 689 19.63 -2.92 -9.36
N GLY A 690 20.07 -2.00 -8.49
CA GLY A 690 21.06 -0.97 -8.80
C GLY A 690 22.40 -1.54 -9.30
N LEU A 691 22.92 -2.58 -8.64
CA LEU A 691 24.18 -3.23 -9.02
C LEU A 691 24.09 -3.88 -10.42
N ARG A 692 22.94 -4.47 -10.80
CA ARG A 692 22.73 -4.93 -12.18
C ARG A 692 22.72 -3.77 -13.16
N SER A 693 22.05 -2.66 -12.84
CA SER A 693 22.04 -1.47 -13.69
C SER A 693 23.46 -0.94 -13.93
N ILE A 694 24.29 -0.87 -12.88
CA ILE A 694 25.73 -0.54 -12.98
C ILE A 694 26.45 -1.53 -13.91
N ILE A 695 26.31 -2.84 -13.68
CA ILE A 695 26.99 -3.88 -14.48
C ILE A 695 26.58 -3.84 -15.97
N VAL A 696 25.33 -3.49 -16.27
CA VAL A 696 24.86 -3.33 -17.66
C VAL A 696 25.45 -2.06 -18.29
N GLN A 697 25.39 -0.91 -17.61
CA GLN A 697 25.92 0.36 -18.12
C GLN A 697 27.45 0.33 -18.28
N ALA A 698 28.17 -0.31 -17.35
CA ALA A 698 29.62 -0.43 -17.36
C ALA A 698 30.16 -1.16 -18.60
N LYS A 699 29.43 -2.14 -19.16
CA LYS A 699 29.81 -2.83 -20.40
C LYS A 699 29.89 -1.91 -21.62
N THR A 700 29.14 -0.80 -21.60
CA THR A 700 29.14 0.24 -22.64
C THR A 700 29.96 1.47 -22.27
N TYR A 701 30.43 1.58 -21.02
CA TYR A 701 31.13 2.76 -20.54
C TYR A 701 32.61 2.75 -20.95
N LYS A 702 33.03 3.79 -21.69
CA LYS A 702 34.42 4.01 -22.09
C LYS A 702 35.00 5.16 -21.29
N PHE A 703 35.87 4.83 -20.32
CA PHE A 703 36.39 5.76 -19.31
C PHE A 703 37.08 7.02 -19.90
N PHE A 704 37.65 6.94 -21.10
CA PHE A 704 38.41 8.03 -21.73
C PHE A 704 37.99 8.43 -23.16
N SER A 705 37.03 7.74 -23.82
CA SER A 705 36.75 7.95 -25.26
C SER A 705 35.95 9.21 -25.57
#